data_AF-A0A9E5ZUA8-F1
#
_entry.id   AF-A0A9E5ZUA8-F1
#
_cell.length_a   1.000
_cell.length_b   1.000
_cell.length_c   1.000
_cell.angle_alpha   90.00
_cell.angle_beta   90.00
_cell.angle_gamma   90.00
#
_symmetry.space_group_name_H-M   'P 1'
#
loop_
_entity.id
_entity.type
_entity.pdbx_description
1 polymer ?
#
loop_
_entity_poly.entity_id
_entity_poly.type
_entity_poly.pdbx_seq_one_letter_code
_entity_poly.pdbx_strand_id
1 'polypeptide(L)'
;MNSKITLYAMLLFSAILFSQTNFINNGDAWKYLDDGSNQGTVWYGTGFNDASWVSGASELGYGDGDEATVVSYGASSSNKYPTTYFRKSFNVADHTLYNDLVLEAIRDDGMVVYVNGVEVWKDNMPASFDYTTYASATVSGSGETTWLSTTIGSNLVTGNNVIAVEIHQRSGSSSDISFDFKLTAYAAIPAAITRGPYLQKGNSNSVTIKWRTNTSTESIINYGTSLGALGSIAFDNTLKTQHELIIPSLTANTKYYYEIADSDGVYVAESSEMYVKTSPNVGDQQFVRAWILGDAGTANQDQRDVRDQYYNYVATAGVNPNQTDMILFLGDNAYNNGTDSEYQSAVFDVYGDMLKKSVAWSTLGNHDGYSSTSSTQTGPYYDIFSFPTTAECGGTSSGTEAYYSYDYANIHFIVLESHQLYNDATQMAWCLSDIQATTQDWIIAIFHHPPYTKGSHNSDSETQLVAMRNNFLSILEDNGVDLVLSGHSHSYERSYFINGHYGVSSTFNSGTHTVGVNGDLSGKADTGDGAYTKMDTDTAGAVYITAGSSGKISGGSLNHNAMYASINELGSCILEIENDGGTGQNLMVKFLNDSGVITDYFTINKTGFVLSTDDQVINDKSISIYPVPANMLLNIKLSTNEIIENVMIYNIIGALVQESKETLIDVSKLQPGKYMIGIRTNKNQHYKTVIIQ
;
A
#
# COMPACT_ATOMS: atom_id res chain seq x y z
N MET A 1 32.02 -13.27 48.19
CA MET A 1 32.79 -13.04 46.95
C MET A 1 32.17 -13.90 45.86
N ASN A 2 31.43 -13.29 44.93
CA ASN A 2 31.11 -13.89 43.63
C ASN A 2 30.83 -12.71 42.69
N SER A 3 31.74 -12.54 41.73
CA SER A 3 31.84 -11.39 40.83
C SER A 3 30.79 -11.49 39.74
N LYS A 4 30.02 -10.41 39.55
CA LYS A 4 29.13 -10.21 38.40
C LYS A 4 30.00 -9.84 37.20
N ILE A 5 29.95 -10.65 36.15
CA ILE A 5 30.51 -10.30 34.84
C ILE A 5 29.44 -9.51 34.09
N THR A 6 29.66 -8.21 33.95
CA THR A 6 28.87 -7.32 33.09
C THR A 6 29.41 -7.45 31.67
N LEU A 7 28.61 -7.99 30.74
CA LEU A 7 28.94 -8.06 29.32
C LEU A 7 28.66 -6.67 28.71
N TYR A 8 29.70 -5.94 28.31
CA TYR A 8 29.54 -4.74 27.49
C TYR A 8 29.27 -5.18 26.05
N ALA A 9 28.10 -4.84 25.51
CA ALA A 9 27.85 -4.89 24.09
C ALA A 9 28.74 -3.86 23.40
N MET A 10 29.80 -4.32 22.73
CA MET A 10 30.49 -3.51 21.73
C MET A 10 29.57 -3.38 20.52
N LEU A 11 29.01 -2.19 20.32
CA LEU A 11 28.51 -1.77 19.01
C LEU A 11 29.69 -1.78 18.04
N LEU A 12 29.82 -2.85 17.26
CA LEU A 12 30.57 -2.85 16.02
C LEU A 12 29.80 -1.98 15.03
N PHE A 13 30.16 -0.70 14.93
CA PHE A 13 29.90 0.07 13.72
C PHE A 13 30.68 -0.63 12.60
N SER A 14 30.00 -1.44 11.77
CA SER A 14 30.54 -1.77 10.48
C SER A 14 30.50 -0.49 9.65
N ALA A 15 31.61 0.23 9.57
CA ALA A 15 31.79 1.17 8.47
C ALA A 15 31.72 0.33 7.19
N ILE A 16 30.65 0.50 6.42
CA ILE A 16 30.58 -0.06 5.07
C ILE A 16 31.65 0.72 4.30
N LEU A 17 32.81 0.10 4.10
CA LEU A 17 33.84 0.60 3.21
C LEU A 17 33.30 0.44 1.79
N PHE A 18 32.75 1.53 1.22
CA PHE A 18 32.48 1.57 -0.20
C PHE A 18 33.82 1.52 -0.94
N SER A 19 33.84 0.82 -2.08
CA SER A 19 34.99 0.89 -2.96
C SER A 19 35.14 2.35 -3.42
N GLN A 20 36.29 2.95 -3.16
CA GLN A 20 36.62 4.31 -3.59
C GLN A 20 37.81 4.26 -4.54
N THR A 21 37.86 5.18 -5.49
CA THR A 21 38.99 5.35 -6.40
C THR A 21 39.45 6.80 -6.35
N ASN A 22 40.71 7.01 -5.98
CA ASN A 22 41.32 8.33 -6.05
C ASN A 22 41.84 8.55 -7.46
N PHE A 23 41.17 9.41 -8.24
CA PHE A 23 41.58 9.76 -9.60
C PHE A 23 42.63 10.87 -9.63
N ILE A 24 42.61 11.75 -8.63
CA ILE A 24 43.61 12.82 -8.45
C ILE A 24 43.98 12.88 -6.98
N ASN A 25 45.27 12.87 -6.67
CA ASN A 25 45.79 12.98 -5.31
C ASN A 25 46.48 14.34 -5.11
N ASN A 26 46.69 14.76 -3.85
CA ASN A 26 47.64 15.84 -3.56
C ASN A 26 49.03 15.44 -4.08
N GLY A 27 49.78 16.42 -4.62
CA GLY A 27 51.14 16.20 -5.12
C GLY A 27 51.19 15.78 -6.58
N ASP A 28 50.02 15.56 -7.18
CA ASP A 28 49.90 15.17 -8.56
C ASP A 28 50.36 16.27 -9.52
N ALA A 29 50.92 15.88 -10.67
CA ALA A 29 51.25 16.85 -11.72
C ALA A 29 49.99 17.37 -12.40
N TRP A 30 49.90 18.70 -12.53
CA TRP A 30 48.88 19.44 -13.27
C TRP A 30 49.50 20.14 -14.48
N LYS A 31 48.72 20.31 -15.55
CA LYS A 31 49.02 21.27 -16.61
C LYS A 31 48.55 22.65 -16.14
N TYR A 32 49.34 23.69 -16.38
CA TYR A 32 48.97 25.04 -16.00
C TYR A 32 49.34 26.08 -17.05
N LEU A 33 48.61 27.20 -17.03
CA LEU A 33 48.86 28.38 -17.83
C LEU A 33 48.72 29.62 -16.95
N ASP A 34 49.81 30.39 -16.86
CA ASP A 34 50.06 31.47 -15.91
C ASP A 34 50.45 32.78 -16.62
N ASP A 35 50.06 32.93 -17.89
CA ASP A 35 50.43 34.07 -18.75
C ASP A 35 49.37 35.19 -18.79
N GLY A 36 48.27 35.03 -18.06
CA GLY A 36 47.16 35.98 -17.99
C GLY A 36 46.32 36.11 -19.27
N SER A 37 46.49 35.20 -20.23
CA SER A 37 45.73 35.21 -21.49
C SER A 37 44.30 34.68 -21.34
N ASN A 38 43.37 35.21 -22.12
CA ASN A 38 41.98 34.74 -22.13
C ASN A 38 41.86 33.39 -22.85
N GLN A 39 41.50 32.35 -22.12
CA GLN A 39 41.31 30.99 -22.67
C GLN A 39 39.89 30.72 -23.21
N GLY A 40 38.95 31.65 -23.04
CA GLY A 40 37.56 31.48 -23.45
C GLY A 40 36.88 30.31 -22.73
N THR A 41 36.05 29.54 -23.45
CA THR A 41 35.26 28.43 -22.88
C THR A 41 35.67 27.05 -23.39
N VAL A 42 36.59 26.95 -24.35
CA VAL A 42 36.90 25.67 -25.03
C VAL A 42 37.88 24.82 -24.22
N TRP A 43 38.99 25.44 -23.79
CA TRP A 43 39.22 25.50 -22.35
C TRP A 43 39.06 24.21 -21.59
N TYR A 44 38.14 24.26 -20.62
CA TYR A 44 37.72 23.23 -19.69
C TYR A 44 37.07 21.96 -20.30
N GLY A 45 36.90 21.88 -21.63
CA GLY A 45 36.32 20.69 -22.29
C GLY A 45 37.35 19.59 -22.58
N THR A 46 36.90 18.34 -22.75
CA THR A 46 37.79 17.17 -22.97
C THR A 46 38.56 17.18 -24.30
N GLY A 47 38.12 17.96 -25.29
CA GLY A 47 38.75 18.08 -26.61
C GLY A 47 39.82 19.16 -26.75
N PHE A 48 40.10 19.94 -25.69
CA PHE A 48 41.10 21.02 -25.74
C PHE A 48 42.53 20.44 -25.74
N ASN A 49 43.38 21.00 -26.60
CA ASN A 49 44.79 20.60 -26.69
C ASN A 49 45.66 21.50 -25.81
N ASP A 50 46.04 20.99 -24.64
CA ASP A 50 46.90 21.67 -23.66
C ASP A 50 48.38 21.25 -23.77
N ALA A 51 48.81 20.68 -24.90
CA ALA A 51 50.19 20.20 -25.05
C ALA A 51 51.25 21.30 -24.88
N SER A 52 50.91 22.56 -25.18
CA SER A 52 51.79 23.72 -24.98
C SER A 52 51.84 24.23 -23.55
N TRP A 53 50.95 23.77 -22.66
CA TRP A 53 50.91 24.18 -21.26
C TRP A 53 52.04 23.50 -20.49
N VAL A 54 52.58 24.23 -19.52
CA VAL A 54 53.65 23.73 -18.63
C VAL A 54 53.05 22.75 -17.63
N SER A 55 53.85 21.89 -17.01
CA SER A 55 53.38 20.95 -15.99
C SER A 55 54.26 20.99 -14.74
N GLY A 56 53.61 20.87 -13.58
CA GLY A 56 54.27 20.80 -12.28
C GLY A 56 53.38 20.13 -11.24
N ALA A 57 53.99 19.63 -10.16
CA ALA A 57 53.28 19.03 -9.03
C ALA A 57 52.51 20.10 -8.25
N SER A 58 51.28 19.78 -7.81
CA SER A 58 50.64 20.58 -6.77
C SER A 58 51.35 20.37 -5.43
N GLU A 59 51.35 21.31 -4.49
CA GLU A 59 50.71 22.62 -4.49
C GLU A 59 51.36 23.60 -5.50
N LEU A 60 50.53 24.22 -6.35
CA LEU A 60 50.97 25.20 -7.35
C LEU A 60 50.63 26.61 -6.87
N GLY A 61 51.60 27.52 -6.91
CA GLY A 61 51.35 28.85 -6.39
C GLY A 61 52.54 29.81 -6.43
N TYR A 62 52.50 30.85 -5.60
CA TYR A 62 53.66 31.66 -5.21
C TYR A 62 53.35 32.39 -3.90
N GLY A 63 54.40 32.79 -3.18
CA GLY A 63 54.29 33.74 -2.06
C GLY A 63 54.46 33.14 -0.67
N ASP A 64 54.14 31.86 -0.50
CA ASP A 64 54.06 31.18 0.80
C ASP A 64 55.29 30.34 1.13
N GLY A 65 56.00 29.88 0.10
CA GLY A 65 57.27 29.15 0.21
C GLY A 65 57.12 27.66 0.52
N ASP A 66 55.90 27.14 0.44
CA ASP A 66 55.57 25.71 0.50
C ASP A 66 55.15 25.14 -0.88
N GLU A 67 55.18 25.95 -1.93
CA GLU A 67 54.73 25.53 -3.26
C GLU A 67 55.69 24.51 -3.88
N ALA A 68 55.14 23.37 -4.29
CA ALA A 68 55.89 22.37 -5.04
C ALA A 68 56.23 22.88 -6.45
N THR A 69 55.34 23.69 -7.03
CA THR A 69 55.56 24.38 -8.31
C THR A 69 55.22 25.86 -8.20
N VAL A 70 56.24 26.70 -8.40
CA VAL A 70 56.05 28.16 -8.46
C VAL A 70 55.51 28.57 -9.83
N VAL A 71 54.37 29.24 -9.88
CA VAL A 71 53.77 29.81 -11.10
C VAL A 71 54.08 31.31 -11.26
N SER A 72 54.00 31.83 -12.48
CA SER A 72 54.22 33.24 -12.77
C SER A 72 53.00 34.09 -12.41
N TYR A 73 53.26 35.30 -11.89
CA TYR A 73 52.23 36.34 -11.76
C TYR A 73 52.34 37.42 -12.85
N GLY A 74 53.19 37.22 -13.86
CA GLY A 74 53.52 38.21 -14.87
C GLY A 74 54.65 39.16 -14.47
N ALA A 75 54.77 40.26 -15.20
CA ALA A 75 55.95 41.13 -15.13
C ALA A 75 55.93 42.14 -13.94
N SER A 76 54.81 42.27 -13.23
CA SER A 76 54.63 43.31 -12.19
C SER A 76 54.03 42.72 -10.91
N SER A 77 54.76 42.85 -9.81
CA SER A 77 54.27 42.44 -8.48
C SER A 77 53.15 43.33 -7.94
N SER A 78 52.94 44.53 -8.52
CA SER A 78 51.84 45.45 -8.19
C SER A 78 50.66 45.37 -9.17
N ASN A 79 50.78 44.56 -10.22
CA ASN A 79 49.73 44.35 -11.23
C ASN A 79 49.84 42.94 -11.83
N LYS A 80 49.59 41.95 -10.97
CA LYS A 80 49.59 40.52 -11.25
C LYS A 80 48.39 40.11 -12.10
N TYR A 81 48.51 39.00 -12.82
CA TYR A 81 47.41 38.43 -13.59
C TYR A 81 46.25 37.99 -12.67
N PRO A 82 44.99 38.39 -12.96
CA PRO A 82 43.86 38.00 -12.11
C PRO A 82 43.63 36.50 -12.04
N THR A 83 43.84 35.78 -13.16
CA THR A 83 43.49 34.36 -13.29
C THR A 83 44.70 33.50 -13.65
N THR A 84 44.79 32.33 -13.01
CA THR A 84 45.70 31.23 -13.40
C THR A 84 44.88 29.98 -13.68
N TYR A 85 45.22 29.25 -14.75
CA TYR A 85 44.48 28.07 -15.21
C TYR A 85 45.21 26.77 -14.91
N PHE A 86 44.47 25.76 -14.47
CA PHE A 86 44.97 24.41 -14.19
C PHE A 86 44.11 23.37 -14.88
N ARG A 87 44.74 22.32 -15.42
CA ARG A 87 44.08 21.18 -16.06
C ARG A 87 44.71 19.86 -15.68
N LYS A 88 43.88 18.85 -15.52
CA LYS A 88 44.33 17.47 -15.33
C LYS A 88 43.41 16.51 -16.06
N SER A 89 44.02 15.69 -16.93
CA SER A 89 43.36 14.58 -17.58
C SER A 89 43.58 13.30 -16.79
N PHE A 90 42.57 12.45 -16.72
CA PHE A 90 42.62 11.14 -16.08
C PHE A 90 41.72 10.15 -16.82
N ASN A 91 42.00 8.86 -16.68
CA ASN A 91 41.26 7.80 -17.37
C ASN A 91 40.32 7.07 -16.42
N VAL A 92 39.10 6.80 -16.88
CA VAL A 92 38.08 6.03 -16.16
C VAL A 92 37.77 4.79 -17.00
N ALA A 93 38.06 3.60 -16.46
CA ALA A 93 37.88 2.34 -17.19
C ALA A 93 36.40 2.01 -17.42
N ASP A 94 35.57 2.27 -16.42
CA ASP A 94 34.11 2.16 -16.51
C ASP A 94 33.48 3.20 -15.59
N HIS A 95 32.73 4.15 -16.17
CA HIS A 95 32.14 5.25 -15.41
C HIS A 95 30.88 4.86 -14.64
N THR A 96 30.19 3.79 -15.06
CA THR A 96 28.96 3.30 -14.39
C THR A 96 29.23 2.81 -12.98
N LEU A 97 30.51 2.54 -12.66
CA LEU A 97 30.93 2.13 -11.33
C LEU A 97 30.82 3.25 -10.29
N TYR A 98 30.66 4.51 -10.68
CA TYR A 98 30.77 5.65 -9.75
C TYR A 98 29.55 6.58 -9.83
N ASN A 99 28.87 6.79 -8.71
CA ASN A 99 27.72 7.71 -8.61
C ASN A 99 28.10 9.09 -8.08
N ASP A 100 29.04 9.15 -7.15
CA ASP A 100 29.43 10.38 -6.46
C ASP A 100 30.91 10.69 -6.63
N LEU A 101 31.20 11.97 -6.81
CA LEU A 101 32.56 12.52 -6.81
C LEU A 101 32.70 13.47 -5.63
N VAL A 102 33.70 13.23 -4.80
CA VAL A 102 34.15 14.17 -3.78
C VAL A 102 35.34 14.94 -4.32
N LEU A 103 35.16 16.24 -4.43
CA LEU A 103 36.18 17.20 -4.85
C LEU A 103 36.68 17.88 -3.59
N GLU A 104 37.99 17.90 -3.41
CA GLU A 104 38.63 18.67 -2.35
C GLU A 104 39.65 19.61 -2.97
N ALA A 105 39.72 20.84 -2.49
CA ALA A 105 40.67 21.82 -2.99
C ALA A 105 41.23 22.71 -1.88
N ILE A 106 42.51 23.04 -2.01
CA ILE A 106 43.09 24.26 -1.43
C ILE A 106 43.07 25.31 -2.52
N ARG A 107 42.67 26.53 -2.16
CA ARG A 107 42.69 27.67 -3.06
C ARG A 107 43.02 28.94 -2.28
N ASP A 108 43.76 29.84 -2.90
CA ASP A 108 43.80 31.25 -2.50
C ASP A 108 42.75 32.08 -3.26
N ASP A 109 42.12 33.00 -2.53
CA ASP A 109 41.09 33.92 -2.98
C ASP A 109 39.87 33.28 -3.65
N GLY A 110 39.84 33.05 -4.97
CA GLY A 110 38.66 32.58 -5.72
C GLY A 110 38.93 31.35 -6.58
N MET A 111 37.94 30.46 -6.73
CA MET A 111 38.08 29.25 -7.54
C MET A 111 36.80 28.92 -8.33
N VAL A 112 36.96 28.40 -9.55
CA VAL A 112 35.91 27.72 -10.32
C VAL A 112 36.43 26.41 -10.87
N VAL A 113 35.68 25.32 -10.69
CA VAL A 113 36.03 23.95 -11.08
C VAL A 113 35.03 23.43 -12.11
N TYR A 114 35.58 22.81 -13.13
CA TYR A 114 34.85 22.18 -14.22
C TYR A 114 35.22 20.70 -14.35
N VAL A 115 34.22 19.85 -14.59
CA VAL A 115 34.40 18.44 -14.92
C VAL A 115 33.85 18.20 -16.30
N ASN A 116 34.71 17.76 -17.23
CA ASN A 116 34.34 17.51 -18.64
C ASN A 116 33.63 18.71 -19.31
N GLY A 117 33.98 19.93 -18.88
CA GLY A 117 33.46 21.19 -19.39
C GLY A 117 32.15 21.70 -18.76
N VAL A 118 31.65 21.04 -17.71
CA VAL A 118 30.51 21.51 -16.90
C VAL A 118 31.06 22.18 -15.64
N GLU A 119 30.61 23.41 -15.32
CA GLU A 119 30.88 24.05 -14.03
C GLU A 119 30.19 23.26 -12.92
N VAL A 120 30.96 22.72 -11.96
CA VAL A 120 30.42 21.88 -10.89
C VAL A 120 30.61 22.50 -9.50
N TRP A 121 31.56 23.42 -9.36
CA TRP A 121 31.89 24.03 -8.08
C TRP A 121 32.52 25.40 -8.26
N LYS A 122 31.95 26.41 -7.61
CA LYS A 122 32.44 27.79 -7.61
C LYS A 122 32.50 28.30 -6.18
N ASP A 123 33.66 28.82 -5.77
CA ASP A 123 33.87 29.33 -4.41
C ASP A 123 34.51 30.73 -4.44
N ASN A 124 33.97 31.65 -3.62
CA ASN A 124 34.39 33.05 -3.48
C ASN A 124 34.47 33.85 -4.80
N MET A 125 33.65 33.51 -5.80
CA MET A 125 33.58 34.20 -7.09
C MET A 125 32.24 34.90 -7.29
N PRO A 126 32.19 36.07 -7.96
CA PRO A 126 30.95 36.71 -8.34
C PRO A 126 30.07 35.81 -9.23
N ALA A 127 28.75 36.06 -9.24
CA ALA A 127 27.82 35.27 -10.05
C ALA A 127 28.11 35.34 -11.55
N SER A 128 28.54 36.50 -12.04
CA SER A 128 29.05 36.73 -13.39
C SER A 128 30.51 37.12 -13.30
N PHE A 129 31.37 36.44 -14.05
CA PHE A 129 32.81 36.66 -14.02
C PHE A 129 33.43 36.35 -15.39
N ASP A 130 34.64 36.83 -15.60
CA ASP A 130 35.54 36.49 -16.69
C ASP A 130 36.99 36.39 -16.16
N TYR A 131 37.95 36.12 -17.05
CA TYR A 131 39.37 35.99 -16.68
C TYR A 131 40.03 37.26 -16.10
N THR A 132 39.34 38.41 -16.13
CA THR A 132 39.80 39.65 -15.51
C THR A 132 39.11 39.96 -14.19
N THR A 133 38.10 39.16 -13.84
CA THR A 133 37.30 39.33 -12.64
C THR A 133 38.07 38.81 -11.44
N TYR A 134 38.20 39.63 -10.39
CA TYR A 134 38.81 39.23 -9.13
C TYR A 134 37.81 38.50 -8.22
N ALA A 135 38.33 37.73 -7.25
CA ALA A 135 37.55 37.09 -6.20
C ALA A 135 36.72 38.08 -5.37
N SER A 136 35.67 37.59 -4.71
CA SER A 136 34.72 38.42 -3.97
C SER A 136 35.29 38.94 -2.65
N ALA A 137 36.11 38.13 -1.97
CA ALA A 137 36.76 38.45 -0.70
C ALA A 137 38.22 37.98 -0.70
N THR A 138 39.03 38.54 0.20
CA THR A 138 40.37 38.01 0.48
C THR A 138 40.24 36.76 1.33
N VAL A 139 40.94 35.69 0.97
CA VAL A 139 41.18 34.54 1.87
C VAL A 139 42.53 34.77 2.55
N SER A 140 42.63 34.50 3.86
CA SER A 140 43.92 34.64 4.56
C SER A 140 44.07 33.72 5.77
N GLY A 141 45.32 33.48 6.18
CA GLY A 141 45.66 32.75 7.39
C GLY A 141 45.32 31.26 7.26
N SER A 142 44.55 30.70 8.19
CA SER A 142 44.19 29.28 8.10
C SER A 142 43.32 28.97 6.87
N GLY A 143 42.67 29.97 6.27
CA GLY A 143 41.85 29.79 5.07
C GLY A 143 42.67 29.37 3.84
N GLU A 144 43.93 29.81 3.73
CA GLU A 144 44.84 29.52 2.60
C GLU A 144 45.35 28.07 2.60
N THR A 145 45.25 27.37 3.73
CA THR A 145 45.72 25.96 3.89
C THR A 145 44.58 24.99 4.20
N THR A 146 43.34 25.48 4.23
CA THR A 146 42.17 24.65 4.54
C THR A 146 41.69 23.92 3.29
N TRP A 147 41.59 22.60 3.38
CA TRP A 147 40.89 21.79 2.38
C TRP A 147 39.40 22.09 2.43
N LEU A 148 38.90 22.72 1.37
CA LEU A 148 37.48 22.82 1.08
C LEU A 148 37.03 21.50 0.44
N SER A 149 35.77 21.10 0.67
CA SER A 149 35.22 19.86 0.11
C SER A 149 33.79 20.07 -0.37
N THR A 150 33.45 19.43 -1.50
CA THR A 150 32.08 19.34 -2.01
C THR A 150 31.84 17.96 -2.64
N THR A 151 30.59 17.51 -2.64
CA THR A 151 30.14 16.28 -3.30
C THR A 151 29.23 16.62 -4.46
N ILE A 152 29.47 16.00 -5.62
CA ILE A 152 28.66 16.14 -6.82
C ILE A 152 28.29 14.78 -7.39
N GLY A 153 27.19 14.71 -8.15
CA GLY A 153 26.88 13.53 -8.95
C GLY A 153 27.92 13.33 -10.05
N SER A 154 28.26 12.07 -10.33
CA SER A 154 29.24 11.69 -11.34
C SER A 154 28.77 12.07 -12.74
N ASN A 155 29.57 12.87 -13.42
CA ASN A 155 29.44 13.18 -14.85
C ASN A 155 30.66 12.66 -15.63
N LEU A 156 31.31 11.63 -15.10
CA LEU A 156 32.41 10.94 -15.75
C LEU A 156 31.91 10.19 -16.99
N VAL A 157 32.80 10.02 -17.96
CA VAL A 157 32.58 9.15 -19.13
C VAL A 157 33.61 8.04 -19.13
N THR A 158 33.27 6.88 -19.69
CA THR A 158 34.27 5.83 -19.94
C THR A 158 35.36 6.38 -20.88
N GLY A 159 36.62 6.30 -20.47
CA GLY A 159 37.76 6.86 -21.20
C GLY A 159 38.32 8.13 -20.56
N ASN A 160 38.67 9.11 -21.39
CA ASN A 160 39.37 10.32 -20.96
C ASN A 160 38.41 11.32 -20.31
N ASN A 161 38.75 11.77 -19.10
CA ASN A 161 38.04 12.79 -18.35
C ASN A 161 39.00 13.92 -18.00
N VAL A 162 38.45 15.11 -17.77
CA VAL A 162 39.24 16.30 -17.43
C VAL A 162 38.65 17.02 -16.23
N ILE A 163 39.50 17.34 -15.26
CA ILE A 163 39.27 18.42 -14.30
C ILE A 163 39.99 19.66 -14.79
N ALA A 164 39.29 20.78 -14.80
CA ALA A 164 39.82 22.09 -15.13
C ALA A 164 39.47 23.06 -13.99
N VAL A 165 40.43 23.87 -13.57
CA VAL A 165 40.27 24.81 -12.45
C VAL A 165 40.85 26.15 -12.85
N GLU A 166 40.13 27.23 -12.54
CA GLU A 166 40.68 28.59 -12.59
C GLU A 166 40.71 29.18 -11.18
N ILE A 167 41.87 29.72 -10.82
CA ILE A 167 42.10 30.44 -9.58
C ILE A 167 42.13 31.93 -9.87
N HIS A 168 41.38 32.69 -9.11
CA HIS A 168 41.23 34.13 -9.24
C HIS A 168 41.72 34.84 -8.00
N GLN A 169 42.69 35.74 -8.16
CA GLN A 169 43.16 36.59 -7.07
C GLN A 169 42.09 37.60 -6.66
N ARG A 170 42.25 38.21 -5.49
CA ARG A 170 41.38 39.29 -5.01
C ARG A 170 41.78 40.66 -5.57
N SER A 171 43.04 40.84 -5.93
CA SER A 171 43.55 42.07 -6.52
C SER A 171 44.84 41.85 -7.30
N GLY A 172 45.19 42.80 -8.19
CA GLY A 172 46.48 42.78 -8.91
C GLY A 172 47.71 42.97 -8.01
N SER A 173 47.54 43.18 -6.70
CA SER A 173 48.63 43.26 -5.73
C SER A 173 48.54 42.17 -4.66
N SER A 174 47.79 41.08 -4.89
CA SER A 174 47.78 39.95 -3.94
C SER A 174 49.20 39.45 -3.71
N SER A 175 49.53 39.05 -2.49
CA SER A 175 50.88 38.58 -2.13
C SER A 175 51.20 37.24 -2.78
N ASP A 176 50.19 36.40 -2.90
CA ASP A 176 50.28 34.96 -3.05
C ASP A 176 49.17 34.41 -3.95
N ILE A 177 49.30 33.13 -4.32
CA ILE A 177 48.22 32.22 -4.70
C ILE A 177 48.65 30.80 -4.32
N SER A 178 47.67 29.96 -4.00
CA SER A 178 47.89 28.54 -3.68
C SER A 178 46.79 27.67 -4.30
N PHE A 179 47.16 26.51 -4.83
CA PHE A 179 46.25 25.54 -5.45
C PHE A 179 46.71 24.10 -5.24
N ASP A 180 45.84 23.30 -4.61
CA ASP A 180 45.96 21.85 -4.55
C ASP A 180 44.56 21.22 -4.68
N PHE A 181 44.48 19.98 -5.15
CA PHE A 181 43.21 19.36 -5.50
C PHE A 181 43.23 17.84 -5.38
N LYS A 182 42.12 17.27 -4.91
CA LYS A 182 41.86 15.82 -4.88
C LYS A 182 40.52 15.50 -5.51
N LEU A 183 40.47 14.36 -6.18
CA LEU A 183 39.25 13.78 -6.72
C LEU A 183 39.14 12.34 -6.26
N THR A 184 38.13 12.07 -5.44
CA THR A 184 37.77 10.71 -5.02
C THR A 184 36.41 10.36 -5.59
N ALA A 185 36.33 9.26 -6.35
CA ALA A 185 35.07 8.71 -6.83
C ALA A 185 34.62 7.55 -5.95
N TYR A 186 33.35 7.52 -5.58
CA TYR A 186 32.75 6.49 -4.74
C TYR A 186 31.88 5.56 -5.56
N ALA A 187 31.97 4.26 -5.28
CA ALA A 187 31.24 3.26 -6.02
C ALA A 187 29.72 3.47 -5.93
N ALA A 188 29.01 3.20 -7.03
CA ALA A 188 27.56 3.10 -7.03
C ALA A 188 27.14 2.04 -6.00
N ILE A 189 26.21 2.41 -5.11
CA ILE A 189 25.60 1.44 -4.19
C ILE A 189 24.57 0.67 -5.01
N PRO A 190 24.73 -0.66 -5.21
CA PRO A 190 23.75 -1.44 -5.94
C PRO A 190 22.37 -1.33 -5.29
N ALA A 191 21.33 -1.30 -6.12
CA ALA A 191 19.96 -1.37 -5.63
C ALA A 191 19.75 -2.65 -4.84
N ALA A 192 19.23 -2.51 -3.63
CA ALA A 192 18.88 -3.59 -2.74
C ALA A 192 17.50 -3.32 -2.14
N ILE A 193 16.67 -4.36 -2.07
CA ILE A 193 15.36 -4.23 -1.47
C ILE A 193 15.47 -3.96 0.03
N THR A 194 14.87 -2.86 0.47
CA THR A 194 14.68 -2.51 1.89
C THR A 194 13.28 -2.83 2.39
N ARG A 195 12.31 -3.08 1.48
CA ARG A 195 10.95 -3.53 1.81
C ARG A 195 10.33 -4.32 0.66
N GLY A 196 9.70 -5.46 0.98
CA GLY A 196 8.94 -6.25 0.02
C GLY A 196 9.77 -7.32 -0.70
N PRO A 197 9.34 -7.76 -1.90
CA PRO A 197 8.12 -7.32 -2.59
C PRO A 197 6.83 -7.72 -1.89
N TYR A 198 5.72 -7.08 -2.27
CA TYR A 198 4.39 -7.40 -1.78
C TYR A 198 3.32 -7.11 -2.82
N LEU A 199 2.22 -7.87 -2.76
CA LEU A 199 1.16 -7.87 -3.77
C LEU A 199 -0.04 -7.02 -3.35
N GLN A 200 -0.57 -6.22 -4.29
CA GLN A 200 -1.72 -5.33 -4.14
C GLN A 200 -2.62 -5.41 -5.39
N LYS A 201 -3.89 -4.97 -5.28
CA LYS A 201 -4.84 -4.86 -6.42
C LYS A 201 -4.87 -6.10 -7.32
N GLY A 202 -4.90 -7.29 -6.73
CA GLY A 202 -4.95 -8.55 -7.49
C GLY A 202 -6.35 -8.82 -8.04
N ASN A 203 -6.43 -9.13 -9.33
CA ASN A 203 -7.67 -9.54 -9.99
C ASN A 203 -7.40 -10.71 -10.96
N SER A 204 -8.38 -11.04 -11.80
CA SER A 204 -8.31 -12.19 -12.71
C SER A 204 -7.33 -12.01 -13.89
N ASN A 205 -6.85 -10.79 -14.15
CA ASN A 205 -6.02 -10.49 -15.30
C ASN A 205 -4.78 -9.64 -14.99
N SER A 206 -4.57 -9.23 -13.74
CA SER A 206 -3.48 -8.36 -13.34
C SER A 206 -3.22 -8.40 -11.84
N VAL A 207 -2.05 -7.92 -11.46
CA VAL A 207 -1.63 -7.73 -10.07
C VAL A 207 -0.67 -6.55 -10.01
N THR A 208 -0.71 -5.79 -8.92
CA THR A 208 0.29 -4.77 -8.62
C THR A 208 1.34 -5.35 -7.68
N ILE A 209 2.62 -5.21 -8.03
CA ILE A 209 3.74 -5.55 -7.14
C ILE A 209 4.41 -4.26 -6.69
N LYS A 210 4.59 -4.13 -5.37
CA LYS A 210 5.26 -2.99 -4.74
C LYS A 210 6.53 -3.44 -4.01
N TRP A 211 7.54 -2.57 -3.99
CA TRP A 211 8.77 -2.77 -3.21
C TRP A 211 9.49 -1.43 -2.96
N ARG A 212 10.48 -1.44 -2.06
CA ARG A 212 11.34 -0.29 -1.79
C ARG A 212 12.81 -0.67 -1.93
N THR A 213 13.62 0.22 -2.50
CA THR A 213 15.08 0.10 -2.58
C THR A 213 15.80 1.15 -1.74
N ASN A 214 17.07 0.88 -1.43
CA ASN A 214 18.00 1.79 -0.77
C ASN A 214 18.48 2.96 -1.66
N THR A 215 18.42 2.81 -2.98
CA THR A 215 18.85 3.79 -3.98
C THR A 215 17.79 3.96 -5.08
N SER A 216 17.76 5.12 -5.71
CA SER A 216 16.84 5.40 -6.81
C SER A 216 17.23 4.57 -8.04
N THR A 217 16.32 3.76 -8.57
CA THR A 217 16.56 2.88 -9.73
C THR A 217 15.29 2.73 -10.58
N GLU A 218 15.39 2.18 -11.79
CA GLU A 218 14.23 1.78 -12.59
C GLU A 218 13.46 0.62 -11.95
N SER A 219 12.24 0.39 -12.40
CA SER A 219 11.41 -0.73 -11.94
C SER A 219 11.29 -1.76 -13.05
N ILE A 220 11.85 -2.97 -12.88
CA ILE A 220 11.69 -4.07 -13.85
C ILE A 220 11.19 -5.31 -13.12
N ILE A 221 10.15 -5.94 -13.68
CA ILE A 221 9.69 -7.26 -13.27
C ILE A 221 9.71 -8.18 -14.48
N ASN A 222 10.51 -9.24 -14.40
CA ASN A 222 10.37 -10.37 -15.31
C ASN A 222 9.40 -11.37 -14.67
N TYR A 223 8.51 -11.97 -15.46
CA TYR A 223 7.48 -12.87 -14.93
C TYR A 223 7.06 -13.93 -15.96
N GLY A 224 6.53 -15.06 -15.49
CA GLY A 224 6.04 -16.15 -16.32
C GLY A 224 5.51 -17.35 -15.56
N THR A 225 4.88 -18.29 -16.25
CA THR A 225 4.24 -19.45 -15.62
C THR A 225 5.20 -20.58 -15.25
N SER A 226 6.47 -20.49 -15.67
CA SER A 226 7.49 -21.51 -15.45
C SER A 226 8.73 -20.89 -14.81
N LEU A 227 9.12 -21.41 -13.64
CA LEU A 227 10.36 -21.05 -12.98
C LEU A 227 11.57 -21.36 -13.89
N GLY A 228 12.51 -20.42 -14.03
CA GLY A 228 13.65 -20.52 -14.95
C GLY A 228 13.33 -20.09 -16.39
N ALA A 229 12.08 -19.77 -16.69
CA ALA A 229 11.61 -19.43 -18.04
C ALA A 229 10.44 -18.44 -17.98
N LEU A 230 10.68 -17.28 -17.36
CA LEU A 230 9.68 -16.22 -17.17
C LEU A 230 9.13 -15.70 -18.52
N GLY A 231 10.00 -15.17 -19.39
CA GLY A 231 9.66 -14.88 -20.79
C GLY A 231 8.82 -13.62 -21.05
N SER A 232 8.28 -12.97 -20.01
CA SER A 232 7.59 -11.68 -20.09
C SER A 232 8.24 -10.63 -19.19
N ILE A 233 8.08 -9.35 -19.53
CA ILE A 233 8.65 -8.20 -18.81
C ILE A 233 7.60 -7.09 -18.64
N ALA A 234 7.58 -6.48 -17.46
CA ALA A 234 6.95 -5.19 -17.18
C ALA A 234 8.04 -4.23 -16.70
N PHE A 235 7.98 -2.96 -17.11
CA PHE A 235 8.98 -1.97 -16.73
C PHE A 235 8.44 -0.55 -16.59
N ASP A 236 9.12 0.24 -15.76
CA ASP A 236 8.99 1.70 -15.65
C ASP A 236 10.38 2.31 -15.46
N ASN A 237 10.78 3.18 -16.39
CA ASN A 237 12.12 3.77 -16.44
C ASN A 237 12.28 5.00 -15.50
N THR A 238 11.26 5.35 -14.72
CA THR A 238 11.34 6.45 -13.77
C THR A 238 12.17 6.03 -12.56
N LEU A 239 13.29 6.72 -12.33
CA LEU A 239 14.13 6.48 -11.15
C LEU A 239 13.39 6.86 -9.87
N LYS A 240 13.22 5.89 -8.98
CA LYS A 240 12.56 6.06 -7.67
C LYS A 240 13.05 5.01 -6.69
N THR A 241 12.75 5.23 -5.41
CA THR A 241 13.02 4.26 -4.33
C THR A 241 11.76 3.52 -3.88
N GLN A 242 10.57 4.05 -4.18
CA GLN A 242 9.28 3.42 -3.92
C GLN A 242 8.72 2.95 -5.25
N HIS A 243 8.69 1.64 -5.44
CA HIS A 243 8.31 1.02 -6.69
C HIS A 243 6.89 0.47 -6.58
N GLU A 244 6.10 0.72 -7.62
CA GLU A 244 4.78 0.16 -7.83
C GLU A 244 4.64 -0.13 -9.32
N LEU A 245 4.43 -1.40 -9.67
CA LEU A 245 4.34 -1.82 -11.06
C LEU A 245 3.23 -2.85 -11.24
N ILE A 246 2.39 -2.64 -12.26
CA ILE A 246 1.32 -3.56 -12.62
C ILE A 246 1.86 -4.59 -13.61
N ILE A 247 1.57 -5.86 -13.36
CA ILE A 247 1.72 -6.93 -14.34
C ILE A 247 0.35 -7.13 -15.03
N PRO A 248 0.18 -6.72 -16.30
CA PRO A 248 -1.10 -6.80 -16.99
C PRO A 248 -1.27 -8.11 -17.77
N SER A 249 -2.46 -8.31 -18.34
CA SER A 249 -2.75 -9.36 -19.34
C SER A 249 -2.45 -10.79 -18.88
N LEU A 250 -2.63 -11.06 -17.59
CA LEU A 250 -2.52 -12.39 -17.00
C LEU A 250 -3.77 -13.23 -17.29
N THR A 251 -3.62 -14.54 -17.21
CA THR A 251 -4.73 -15.50 -17.28
C THR A 251 -5.27 -15.78 -15.89
N ALA A 252 -6.59 -15.79 -15.73
CA ALA A 252 -7.26 -16.07 -14.45
C ALA A 252 -6.84 -17.41 -13.83
N ASN A 253 -6.91 -17.48 -12.50
CA ASN A 253 -6.57 -18.66 -11.69
C ASN A 253 -5.21 -19.32 -12.04
N THR A 254 -4.22 -18.54 -12.47
CA THR A 254 -2.93 -19.04 -12.95
C THR A 254 -1.80 -18.52 -12.07
N LYS A 255 -0.82 -19.40 -11.81
CA LYS A 255 0.40 -19.07 -11.08
C LYS A 255 1.45 -18.48 -12.03
N TYR A 256 2.03 -17.34 -11.68
CA TYR A 256 3.14 -16.69 -12.35
C TYR A 256 4.29 -16.45 -11.36
N TYR A 257 5.46 -16.97 -11.65
CA TYR A 257 6.69 -16.64 -10.96
C TYR A 257 7.19 -15.26 -11.41
N TYR A 258 7.96 -14.59 -10.55
CA TYR A 258 8.55 -13.29 -10.89
C TYR A 258 9.91 -13.07 -10.21
N GLU A 259 10.68 -12.16 -10.78
CA GLU A 259 11.91 -11.60 -10.24
C GLU A 259 11.91 -10.08 -10.40
N ILE A 260 12.79 -9.39 -9.66
CA ILE A 260 12.91 -7.94 -9.69
C ILE A 260 14.31 -7.55 -10.13
N ALA A 261 14.36 -6.61 -11.08
CA ALA A 261 15.55 -6.14 -11.72
C ALA A 261 15.53 -4.62 -11.92
N ASP A 262 16.67 -4.10 -12.32
CA ASP A 262 16.85 -2.80 -12.95
C ASP A 262 17.71 -2.94 -14.21
N SER A 263 18.18 -1.83 -14.74
CA SER A 263 19.05 -1.79 -15.92
C SER A 263 20.42 -2.45 -15.71
N ASP A 264 20.89 -2.57 -14.46
CA ASP A 264 22.14 -3.24 -14.09
C ASP A 264 21.98 -4.76 -13.91
N GLY A 265 20.75 -5.22 -13.66
CA GLY A 265 20.37 -6.63 -13.71
C GLY A 265 19.41 -7.05 -12.60
N VAL A 266 19.34 -8.37 -12.37
CA VAL A 266 18.45 -8.96 -11.35
C VAL A 266 19.06 -8.78 -9.96
N TYR A 267 18.36 -8.07 -9.07
CA TYR A 267 18.75 -7.93 -7.66
C TYR A 267 17.82 -8.66 -6.69
N VAL A 268 16.66 -9.18 -7.14
CA VAL A 268 15.90 -10.22 -6.44
C VAL A 268 15.52 -11.33 -7.41
N ALA A 269 16.18 -12.48 -7.27
CA ALA A 269 15.95 -13.64 -8.13
C ALA A 269 14.58 -14.31 -7.90
N GLU A 270 14.06 -14.94 -8.95
CA GLU A 270 12.89 -15.81 -8.87
C GLU A 270 13.11 -16.99 -7.90
N SER A 271 12.03 -17.51 -7.33
CA SER A 271 12.05 -18.72 -6.49
C SER A 271 10.68 -19.36 -6.42
N SER A 272 10.58 -20.55 -5.80
CA SER A 272 9.28 -21.21 -5.55
C SER A 272 8.34 -20.41 -4.66
N GLU A 273 8.86 -19.44 -3.90
CA GLU A 273 8.11 -18.58 -2.98
C GLU A 273 7.81 -17.20 -3.57
N MET A 274 8.33 -16.90 -4.76
CA MET A 274 8.16 -15.62 -5.46
C MET A 274 7.21 -15.83 -6.64
N TYR A 275 5.91 -15.83 -6.35
CA TYR A 275 4.88 -16.00 -7.37
C TYR A 275 3.63 -15.19 -7.06
N VAL A 276 2.81 -14.92 -8.07
CA VAL A 276 1.43 -14.48 -7.91
C VAL A 276 0.51 -15.60 -8.41
N LYS A 277 -0.59 -15.84 -7.70
CA LYS A 277 -1.73 -16.58 -8.26
C LYS A 277 -2.84 -15.56 -8.53
N THR A 278 -3.16 -15.31 -9.80
CA THR A 278 -4.24 -14.39 -10.16
C THR A 278 -5.57 -14.88 -9.61
N SER A 279 -6.47 -13.96 -9.30
CA SER A 279 -7.82 -14.31 -8.88
C SER A 279 -8.52 -15.19 -9.94
N PRO A 280 -9.48 -16.03 -9.54
CA PRO A 280 -10.37 -16.69 -10.48
C PRO A 280 -11.24 -15.72 -11.27
N ASN A 281 -12.01 -16.23 -12.23
CA ASN A 281 -13.04 -15.39 -12.84
C ASN A 281 -14.10 -15.05 -11.79
N VAL A 282 -14.65 -13.84 -11.92
CA VAL A 282 -15.75 -13.38 -11.09
C VAL A 282 -16.94 -14.34 -11.26
N GLY A 283 -17.52 -14.79 -10.16
CA GLY A 283 -18.60 -15.77 -10.10
C GLY A 283 -18.15 -17.24 -10.11
N ASP A 284 -16.86 -17.55 -10.23
CA ASP A 284 -16.38 -18.94 -10.16
C ASP A 284 -16.64 -19.51 -8.75
N GLN A 285 -17.39 -20.61 -8.65
CA GLN A 285 -17.51 -21.37 -7.40
C GLN A 285 -16.30 -22.29 -7.23
N GLN A 286 -15.42 -21.96 -6.27
CA GLN A 286 -14.28 -22.80 -5.92
C GLN A 286 -13.86 -22.64 -4.46
N PHE A 287 -12.87 -23.44 -4.07
CA PHE A 287 -12.25 -23.28 -2.76
C PHE A 287 -11.49 -21.94 -2.67
N VAL A 288 -11.79 -21.17 -1.64
CA VAL A 288 -11.09 -19.92 -1.31
C VAL A 288 -10.65 -19.96 0.14
N ARG A 289 -9.39 -19.62 0.44
CA ARG A 289 -8.90 -19.43 1.82
C ARG A 289 -8.33 -18.03 2.03
N ALA A 290 -8.90 -17.29 2.98
CA ALA A 290 -8.38 -16.00 3.43
C ALA A 290 -7.85 -16.08 4.87
N TRP A 291 -6.71 -15.44 5.12
CA TRP A 291 -6.18 -15.22 6.46
C TRP A 291 -6.65 -13.89 7.01
N ILE A 292 -7.30 -13.87 8.17
CA ILE A 292 -7.88 -12.67 8.76
C ILE A 292 -7.08 -12.28 10.02
N LEU A 293 -6.54 -11.07 10.02
CA LEU A 293 -5.68 -10.52 11.06
C LEU A 293 -6.21 -9.16 11.52
N GLY A 294 -6.65 -9.05 12.77
CA GLY A 294 -6.99 -7.78 13.41
C GLY A 294 -5.99 -7.40 14.49
N ASP A 295 -5.59 -6.14 14.51
CA ASP A 295 -4.73 -5.57 15.56
C ASP A 295 -3.40 -6.32 15.70
N ALA A 296 -2.90 -6.83 14.57
CA ALA A 296 -1.69 -7.62 14.54
C ALA A 296 -0.45 -6.77 14.84
N GLY A 297 -0.50 -5.44 14.67
CA GLY A 297 0.65 -4.56 14.44
C GLY A 297 1.71 -4.38 15.54
N THR A 298 1.87 -5.30 16.47
CA THR A 298 2.70 -5.14 17.68
C THR A 298 4.18 -5.43 17.46
N ALA A 299 4.56 -6.08 16.35
CA ALA A 299 5.93 -6.51 16.00
C ALA A 299 6.61 -7.44 17.03
N ASN A 300 5.86 -7.93 18.02
CA ASN A 300 6.37 -8.69 19.16
C ASN A 300 6.36 -10.20 18.89
N GLN A 301 6.62 -11.01 19.93
CA GLN A 301 6.60 -12.47 19.81
C GLN A 301 5.18 -13.02 19.67
N ASP A 302 4.21 -12.50 20.42
CA ASP A 302 2.80 -12.91 20.35
C ASP A 302 2.27 -12.89 18.91
N GLN A 303 2.54 -11.81 18.17
CA GLN A 303 2.18 -11.69 16.75
C GLN A 303 2.85 -12.76 15.89
N ARG A 304 4.13 -13.07 16.14
CA ARG A 304 4.89 -14.08 15.39
C ARG A 304 4.40 -15.49 15.70
N ASP A 305 4.00 -15.76 16.94
CA ASP A 305 3.43 -17.04 17.33
C ASP A 305 2.09 -17.29 16.63
N VAL A 306 1.21 -16.26 16.55
CA VAL A 306 -0.03 -16.32 15.76
C VAL A 306 0.25 -16.59 14.27
N ARG A 307 1.22 -15.88 13.68
CA ARG A 307 1.67 -16.14 12.29
C ARG A 307 2.11 -17.58 12.10
N ASP A 308 2.98 -18.07 12.98
CA ASP A 308 3.60 -19.39 12.85
C ASP A 308 2.53 -20.49 12.94
N GLN A 309 1.50 -20.32 13.80
CA GLN A 309 0.39 -21.27 13.82
C GLN A 309 -0.45 -21.25 12.55
N TYR A 310 -0.69 -20.08 11.95
CA TYR A 310 -1.38 -20.03 10.66
C TYR A 310 -0.57 -20.76 9.56
N TYR A 311 0.75 -20.55 9.52
CA TYR A 311 1.62 -21.25 8.57
C TYR A 311 1.59 -22.77 8.78
N ASN A 312 1.63 -23.23 10.04
CA ASN A 312 1.49 -24.65 10.37
C ASN A 312 0.14 -25.22 9.95
N TYR A 313 -0.95 -24.48 10.19
CA TYR A 313 -2.29 -24.89 9.78
C TYR A 313 -2.36 -25.07 8.26
N VAL A 314 -1.93 -24.08 7.49
CA VAL A 314 -2.02 -24.12 6.02
C VAL A 314 -1.10 -25.20 5.42
N ALA A 315 0.08 -25.40 6.00
CA ALA A 315 1.00 -26.45 5.55
C ALA A 315 0.45 -27.87 5.77
N THR A 316 -0.39 -28.06 6.80
CA THR A 316 -0.94 -29.37 7.20
C THR A 316 -2.43 -29.54 6.87
N ALA A 317 -3.05 -28.55 6.21
CA ALA A 317 -4.46 -28.58 5.87
C ALA A 317 -4.80 -29.79 4.98
N GLY A 318 -5.84 -30.53 5.36
CA GLY A 318 -6.30 -31.71 4.62
C GLY A 318 -6.89 -31.38 3.25
N VAL A 319 -7.30 -30.13 3.03
CA VAL A 319 -7.84 -29.61 1.78
C VAL A 319 -6.98 -28.41 1.35
N ASN A 320 -6.46 -28.47 0.12
CA ASN A 320 -5.60 -27.45 -0.48
C ASN A 320 -4.44 -27.00 0.44
N PRO A 321 -3.49 -27.91 0.76
CA PRO A 321 -2.33 -27.56 1.57
C PRO A 321 -1.47 -26.50 0.89
N ASN A 322 -0.86 -25.62 1.68
CA ASN A 322 -0.03 -24.49 1.21
C ASN A 322 -0.79 -23.42 0.40
N GLN A 323 -2.11 -23.45 0.37
CA GLN A 323 -2.93 -22.42 -0.29
C GLN A 323 -3.41 -21.38 0.73
N THR A 324 -3.03 -20.12 0.49
CA THR A 324 -3.63 -18.91 1.05
C THR A 324 -3.88 -17.99 -0.14
N ASP A 325 -5.14 -17.63 -0.39
CA ASP A 325 -5.50 -16.82 -1.55
C ASP A 325 -5.35 -15.32 -1.27
N MET A 326 -5.58 -14.90 -0.02
CA MET A 326 -5.45 -13.50 0.41
C MET A 326 -5.21 -13.35 1.90
N ILE A 327 -4.70 -12.17 2.29
CA ILE A 327 -4.60 -11.71 3.68
C ILE A 327 -5.56 -10.53 3.85
N LEU A 328 -6.34 -10.54 4.93
CA LEU A 328 -7.30 -9.51 5.29
C LEU A 328 -6.86 -8.87 6.61
N PHE A 329 -6.31 -7.68 6.53
CA PHE A 329 -5.95 -6.86 7.67
C PHE A 329 -7.15 -6.01 8.12
N LEU A 330 -7.58 -6.21 9.37
CA LEU A 330 -8.76 -5.54 9.95
C LEU A 330 -8.40 -4.19 10.60
N GLY A 331 -7.26 -3.60 10.26
CA GLY A 331 -6.77 -2.33 10.81
C GLY A 331 -5.90 -2.51 12.05
N ASP A 332 -5.27 -1.41 12.47
CA ASP A 332 -4.22 -1.37 13.49
C ASP A 332 -3.04 -2.27 13.10
N ASN A 333 -2.60 -2.09 11.86
CA ASN A 333 -1.57 -2.92 11.24
C ASN A 333 -0.16 -2.60 11.76
N ALA A 334 0.02 -1.41 12.34
CA ALA A 334 1.28 -0.96 12.90
C ALA A 334 1.05 -0.10 14.16
N TYR A 335 1.47 -0.60 15.32
CA TYR A 335 1.45 0.12 16.58
C TYR A 335 2.77 0.88 16.81
N ASN A 336 2.76 2.03 17.49
CA ASN A 336 1.61 2.69 18.14
C ASN A 336 0.99 3.81 17.33
N ASN A 337 1.66 4.34 16.29
CA ASN A 337 1.16 5.52 15.57
C ASN A 337 1.09 5.30 14.05
N GLY A 338 1.21 4.05 13.58
CA GLY A 338 1.13 3.73 12.16
C GLY A 338 2.30 4.26 11.33
N THR A 339 3.45 4.53 11.93
CA THR A 339 4.59 5.12 11.20
C THR A 339 5.19 4.15 10.19
N ASP A 340 5.88 4.68 9.18
CA ASP A 340 6.53 3.84 8.16
C ASP A 340 7.49 2.79 8.75
N SER A 341 8.20 3.13 9.83
CA SER A 341 9.09 2.18 10.52
C SER A 341 8.33 1.13 11.33
N GLU A 342 7.18 1.47 11.90
CA GLU A 342 6.33 0.50 12.61
C GLU A 342 5.69 -0.47 11.59
N TYR A 343 5.32 0.01 10.41
CA TYR A 343 4.91 -0.86 9.31
C TYR A 343 6.02 -1.82 8.86
N GLN A 344 7.26 -1.33 8.78
CA GLN A 344 8.40 -2.20 8.45
C GLN A 344 8.47 -3.38 9.43
N SER A 345 8.49 -3.09 10.73
CA SER A 345 8.68 -4.11 11.76
C SER A 345 7.48 -5.01 11.97
N ALA A 346 6.26 -4.48 11.87
CA ALA A 346 5.03 -5.20 12.22
C ALA A 346 4.40 -5.93 11.04
N VAL A 347 4.56 -5.44 9.80
CA VAL A 347 3.96 -6.03 8.61
C VAL A 347 5.02 -6.75 7.78
N PHE A 348 6.06 -6.05 7.35
CA PHE A 348 7.00 -6.58 6.37
C PHE A 348 7.99 -7.58 6.97
N ASP A 349 8.51 -7.30 8.17
CA ASP A 349 9.44 -8.20 8.86
C ASP A 349 8.73 -9.44 9.46
N VAL A 350 7.40 -9.40 9.59
CA VAL A 350 6.60 -10.50 10.14
C VAL A 350 6.00 -11.36 9.03
N TYR A 351 5.36 -10.75 8.04
CA TYR A 351 4.57 -11.45 7.01
C TYR A 351 5.21 -11.45 5.62
N GLY A 352 6.46 -10.99 5.48
CA GLY A 352 7.14 -10.85 4.19
C GLY A 352 7.08 -12.09 3.29
N ASP A 353 7.12 -13.30 3.86
CA ASP A 353 7.04 -14.54 3.08
C ASP A 353 5.66 -14.77 2.46
N MET A 354 4.57 -14.36 3.13
CA MET A 354 3.22 -14.48 2.59
C MET A 354 2.89 -13.31 1.65
N LEU A 355 3.35 -12.10 1.99
CA LEU A 355 3.09 -10.88 1.21
C LEU A 355 3.64 -10.95 -0.23
N LYS A 356 4.68 -11.74 -0.46
CA LYS A 356 5.26 -11.97 -1.80
C LYS A 356 4.37 -12.85 -2.70
N LYS A 357 3.40 -13.58 -2.13
CA LYS A 357 2.62 -14.61 -2.83
C LYS A 357 1.11 -14.60 -2.63
N SER A 358 0.62 -13.80 -1.70
CA SER A 358 -0.80 -13.61 -1.42
C SER A 358 -1.12 -12.13 -1.38
N VAL A 359 -2.20 -11.72 -2.03
CA VAL A 359 -2.62 -10.30 -2.05
C VAL A 359 -3.12 -9.91 -0.66
N ALA A 360 -2.64 -8.77 -0.16
CA ALA A 360 -3.07 -8.22 1.10
C ALA A 360 -4.08 -7.08 0.89
N TRP A 361 -5.21 -7.20 1.57
CA TRP A 361 -6.26 -6.18 1.65
C TRP A 361 -6.32 -5.64 3.07
N SER A 362 -6.63 -4.36 3.23
CA SER A 362 -6.69 -3.73 4.55
C SER A 362 -7.78 -2.67 4.65
N THR A 363 -8.31 -2.51 5.87
CA THR A 363 -8.95 -1.28 6.34
C THR A 363 -7.98 -0.47 7.21
N LEU A 364 -8.19 0.83 7.31
CA LEU A 364 -7.49 1.71 8.25
C LEU A 364 -8.01 1.49 9.69
N GLY A 365 -7.12 1.31 10.66
CA GLY A 365 -7.43 1.36 12.10
C GLY A 365 -7.10 2.71 12.73
N ASN A 366 -7.47 2.89 14.00
CA ASN A 366 -7.22 4.17 14.68
C ASN A 366 -5.73 4.41 14.96
N HIS A 367 -4.93 3.37 15.13
CA HIS A 367 -3.48 3.52 15.30
C HIS A 367 -2.78 3.84 13.98
N ASP A 368 -3.30 3.35 12.85
CA ASP A 368 -2.82 3.73 11.51
C ASP A 368 -3.13 5.21 11.21
N GLY A 369 -4.31 5.67 11.67
CA GLY A 369 -4.82 7.03 11.50
C GLY A 369 -4.06 8.11 12.28
N TYR A 370 -3.13 7.76 13.19
CA TYR A 370 -2.31 8.77 13.88
C TYR A 370 -1.26 9.42 12.97
N SER A 371 -0.84 8.75 11.90
CA SER A 371 0.10 9.27 10.92
C SER A 371 -0.43 9.26 9.48
N SER A 372 -1.67 8.83 9.29
CA SER A 372 -2.34 8.76 7.99
C SER A 372 -3.70 9.46 8.01
N THR A 373 -4.15 9.99 6.87
CA THR A 373 -5.38 10.77 6.76
C THR A 373 -6.20 10.33 5.55
N SER A 374 -7.45 9.90 5.78
CA SER A 374 -8.31 9.33 4.73
C SER A 374 -8.86 10.36 3.76
N SER A 375 -9.10 11.59 4.21
CA SER A 375 -9.62 12.66 3.34
C SER A 375 -8.61 13.14 2.29
N THR A 376 -7.33 13.11 2.63
CA THR A 376 -6.22 13.46 1.72
C THR A 376 -5.52 12.24 1.12
N GLN A 377 -5.77 11.04 1.66
CA GLN A 377 -5.09 9.79 1.30
C GLN A 377 -3.56 9.93 1.40
N THR A 378 -3.10 10.52 2.50
CA THR A 378 -1.67 10.78 2.76
C THR A 378 -1.21 10.06 4.01
N GLY A 379 0.08 9.71 4.04
CA GLY A 379 0.75 9.10 5.19
C GLY A 379 1.06 7.63 4.97
N PRO A 380 1.76 6.99 5.92
CA PRO A 380 2.36 5.67 5.70
C PRO A 380 1.37 4.60 5.23
N TYR A 381 0.13 4.59 5.73
CA TYR A 381 -0.89 3.63 5.28
C TYR A 381 -1.15 3.73 3.77
N TYR A 382 -1.37 4.94 3.27
CA TYR A 382 -1.69 5.21 1.86
C TYR A 382 -0.44 5.19 0.96
N ASP A 383 0.76 5.39 1.51
CA ASP A 383 2.00 5.20 0.74
C ASP A 383 2.27 3.70 0.50
N ILE A 384 1.96 2.87 1.50
CA ILE A 384 2.24 1.44 1.53
C ILE A 384 1.20 0.65 0.75
N PHE A 385 -0.06 0.79 1.10
CA PHE A 385 -1.12 0.03 0.45
C PHE A 385 -1.59 0.75 -0.81
N SER A 386 -2.15 -0.03 -1.74
CA SER A 386 -2.85 0.53 -2.89
C SER A 386 -4.11 -0.25 -3.14
N PHE A 387 -5.22 0.46 -3.27
CA PHE A 387 -6.55 -0.14 -3.33
C PHE A 387 -7.30 0.31 -4.59
N PRO A 388 -8.27 -0.48 -5.08
CA PRO A 388 -9.03 -0.13 -6.27
C PRO A 388 -9.86 1.13 -6.02
N THR A 389 -9.70 2.13 -6.87
CA THR A 389 -10.47 3.38 -6.82
C THR A 389 -11.46 3.46 -7.99
N THR A 390 -11.19 2.73 -9.07
CA THR A 390 -11.98 2.71 -10.30
C THR A 390 -12.61 1.34 -10.59
N ALA A 391 -12.84 0.55 -9.54
CA ALA A 391 -13.36 -0.83 -9.60
C ALA A 391 -12.47 -1.79 -10.40
N GLU A 392 -11.14 -1.58 -10.36
CA GLU A 392 -10.16 -2.38 -11.08
C GLU A 392 -10.17 -3.85 -10.65
N CYS A 393 -10.66 -4.14 -9.45
CA CYS A 393 -10.70 -5.50 -8.88
C CYS A 393 -12.12 -6.05 -8.69
N GLY A 394 -13.14 -5.41 -9.28
CA GLY A 394 -14.54 -5.75 -9.04
C GLY A 394 -15.30 -4.64 -8.29
N GLY A 395 -16.60 -4.84 -8.10
CA GLY A 395 -17.48 -3.87 -7.46
C GLY A 395 -17.70 -2.56 -8.24
N THR A 396 -17.89 -1.46 -7.52
CA THR A 396 -18.20 -0.12 -8.06
C THR A 396 -17.14 0.91 -7.67
N SER A 397 -16.88 1.87 -8.55
CA SER A 397 -15.85 2.90 -8.32
C SER A 397 -16.22 3.78 -7.12
N SER A 398 -15.33 3.82 -6.12
CA SER A 398 -15.42 4.71 -4.96
C SER A 398 -14.73 6.06 -5.21
N GLY A 399 -13.77 6.10 -6.13
CA GLY A 399 -12.90 7.26 -6.37
C GLY A 399 -11.88 7.52 -5.26
N THR A 400 -11.69 6.59 -4.32
CA THR A 400 -10.81 6.72 -3.16
C THR A 400 -10.27 5.37 -2.70
N GLU A 401 -9.09 5.35 -2.10
CA GLU A 401 -8.49 4.18 -1.45
C GLU A 401 -8.96 4.00 0.01
N ALA A 402 -9.68 4.98 0.56
CA ALA A 402 -10.17 4.91 1.95
C ALA A 402 -11.23 3.81 2.13
N TYR A 403 -12.14 3.68 1.18
CA TYR A 403 -13.15 2.64 1.12
C TYR A 403 -13.31 2.17 -0.33
N TYR A 404 -13.45 0.86 -0.49
CA TYR A 404 -13.39 0.21 -1.79
C TYR A 404 -13.98 -1.20 -1.70
N SER A 405 -14.20 -1.81 -2.86
CA SER A 405 -14.64 -3.20 -2.95
C SER A 405 -13.84 -3.95 -4.00
N TYR A 406 -13.92 -5.28 -3.93
CA TYR A 406 -13.30 -6.18 -4.89
C TYR A 406 -14.02 -7.53 -4.89
N ASP A 407 -13.88 -8.24 -6.01
CA ASP A 407 -14.42 -9.57 -6.19
C ASP A 407 -13.28 -10.60 -6.21
N TYR A 408 -13.49 -11.73 -5.54
CA TYR A 408 -12.62 -12.90 -5.65
C TYR A 408 -13.49 -14.15 -5.78
N ALA A 409 -13.36 -14.86 -6.90
CA ALA A 409 -14.24 -15.98 -7.21
C ALA A 409 -15.71 -15.51 -7.15
N ASN A 410 -16.59 -16.21 -6.43
CA ASN A 410 -17.98 -15.82 -6.19
C ASN A 410 -18.20 -15.03 -4.88
N ILE A 411 -17.20 -14.26 -4.43
CA ILE A 411 -17.25 -13.49 -3.18
C ILE A 411 -17.05 -12.00 -3.50
N HIS A 412 -17.93 -11.17 -2.98
CA HIS A 412 -17.84 -9.72 -2.99
C HIS A 412 -17.39 -9.20 -1.62
N PHE A 413 -16.27 -8.48 -1.59
CA PHE A 413 -15.73 -7.86 -0.39
C PHE A 413 -15.97 -6.36 -0.41
N ILE A 414 -16.52 -5.83 0.68
CA ILE A 414 -16.73 -4.39 0.90
C ILE A 414 -15.83 -3.95 2.05
N VAL A 415 -14.93 -3.01 1.81
CA VAL A 415 -14.00 -2.49 2.82
C VAL A 415 -14.37 -1.04 3.15
N LEU A 416 -14.71 -0.78 4.41
CA LEU A 416 -15.14 0.53 4.90
C LEU A 416 -14.15 1.12 5.91
N GLU A 417 -13.97 2.43 5.85
CA GLU A 417 -13.15 3.20 6.78
C GLU A 417 -14.01 3.65 7.97
N SER A 418 -13.69 3.13 9.16
CA SER A 418 -14.51 3.32 10.37
C SER A 418 -13.87 4.22 11.42
N HIS A 419 -12.66 4.73 11.20
CA HIS A 419 -11.99 5.62 12.14
C HIS A 419 -12.35 7.09 11.91
N GLN A 420 -12.21 7.57 10.67
CA GLN A 420 -12.42 8.97 10.29
C GLN A 420 -13.73 9.19 9.53
N LEU A 421 -14.26 8.15 8.88
CA LEU A 421 -15.42 8.20 7.98
C LEU A 421 -16.64 7.39 8.50
N TYR A 422 -16.68 7.04 9.78
CA TYR A 422 -17.77 6.25 10.42
C TYR A 422 -19.18 6.83 10.30
N ASN A 423 -19.32 8.09 9.90
CA ASN A 423 -20.58 8.78 9.66
C ASN A 423 -20.58 9.55 8.33
N ASP A 424 -19.66 9.25 7.41
CA ASP A 424 -19.57 9.91 6.13
C ASP A 424 -20.70 9.47 5.19
N ALA A 425 -21.51 10.43 4.74
CA ALA A 425 -22.66 10.15 3.90
C ALA A 425 -22.27 9.65 2.49
N THR A 426 -21.08 10.02 2.00
CA THR A 426 -20.58 9.59 0.68
C THR A 426 -20.22 8.11 0.73
N GLN A 427 -19.48 7.69 1.76
CA GLN A 427 -19.16 6.29 2.02
C GLN A 427 -20.45 5.44 2.18
N MET A 428 -21.43 5.91 2.94
CA MET A 428 -22.71 5.19 3.10
C MET A 428 -23.47 5.03 1.78
N ALA A 429 -23.57 6.10 0.99
CA ALA A 429 -24.25 6.08 -0.30
C ALA A 429 -23.53 5.18 -1.31
N TRP A 430 -22.19 5.23 -1.33
CA TRP A 430 -21.38 4.33 -2.15
C TRP A 430 -21.56 2.88 -1.72
N CYS A 431 -21.48 2.56 -0.43
CA CYS A 431 -21.66 1.20 0.10
C CYS A 431 -23.01 0.61 -0.32
N LEU A 432 -24.09 1.39 -0.20
CA LEU A 432 -25.42 0.96 -0.67
C LEU A 432 -25.45 0.71 -2.19
N SER A 433 -24.83 1.58 -2.99
CA SER A 433 -24.77 1.40 -4.44
C SER A 433 -23.94 0.18 -4.84
N ASP A 434 -22.85 -0.07 -4.13
CA ASP A 434 -21.90 -1.15 -4.39
C ASP A 434 -22.54 -2.51 -4.11
N ILE A 435 -23.11 -2.68 -2.91
CA ILE A 435 -23.78 -3.92 -2.51
C ILE A 435 -25.03 -4.23 -3.35
N GLN A 436 -25.70 -3.21 -3.90
CA GLN A 436 -26.85 -3.42 -4.79
C GLN A 436 -26.46 -3.77 -6.23
N ALA A 437 -25.21 -3.48 -6.60
CA ALA A 437 -24.68 -3.79 -7.93
C ALA A 437 -24.09 -5.19 -8.02
N THR A 438 -23.66 -5.78 -6.90
CA THR A 438 -23.05 -7.10 -6.91
C THR A 438 -24.05 -8.22 -7.22
N THR A 439 -23.54 -9.26 -7.87
CA THR A 439 -24.26 -10.52 -8.16
C THR A 439 -23.51 -11.72 -7.58
N GLN A 440 -22.53 -11.50 -6.70
CA GLN A 440 -21.78 -12.57 -6.07
C GLN A 440 -22.64 -13.30 -5.04
N ASP A 441 -22.37 -14.59 -4.84
CA ASP A 441 -23.12 -15.42 -3.90
C ASP A 441 -22.81 -15.00 -2.46
N TRP A 442 -21.54 -14.74 -2.15
CA TRP A 442 -21.08 -14.37 -0.82
C TRP A 442 -20.77 -12.88 -0.74
N ILE A 443 -21.28 -12.21 0.30
CA ILE A 443 -20.99 -10.80 0.54
C ILE A 443 -20.38 -10.64 1.94
N ILE A 444 -19.18 -10.08 1.98
CA ILE A 444 -18.38 -9.92 3.20
C ILE A 444 -18.00 -8.45 3.38
N ALA A 445 -18.36 -7.86 4.52
CA ALA A 445 -17.98 -6.50 4.88
C ALA A 445 -16.81 -6.49 5.88
N ILE A 446 -15.89 -5.55 5.73
CA ILE A 446 -14.67 -5.40 6.53
C ILE A 446 -14.56 -3.96 7.00
N PHE A 447 -14.37 -3.74 8.29
CA PHE A 447 -14.03 -2.43 8.86
C PHE A 447 -13.50 -2.55 10.28
N HIS A 448 -12.63 -1.63 10.69
CA HIS A 448 -11.89 -1.76 11.96
C HIS A 448 -12.76 -1.78 13.24
N HIS A 449 -13.68 -0.82 13.42
CA HIS A 449 -14.42 -0.65 14.68
C HIS A 449 -15.67 -1.53 14.76
N PRO A 450 -15.74 -2.50 15.70
CA PRO A 450 -16.80 -3.51 15.73
C PRO A 450 -18.15 -2.96 16.24
N PRO A 451 -19.28 -3.29 15.60
CA PRO A 451 -20.60 -2.82 16.03
C PRO A 451 -21.10 -3.53 17.30
N TYR A 452 -20.53 -4.70 17.61
CA TYR A 452 -20.81 -5.49 18.79
C TYR A 452 -19.48 -5.91 19.44
N THR A 453 -19.22 -5.47 20.67
CA THR A 453 -18.11 -5.97 21.48
C THR A 453 -18.28 -5.54 22.93
N LYS A 454 -17.82 -6.39 23.84
CA LYS A 454 -17.55 -6.04 25.25
C LYS A 454 -16.19 -6.55 25.72
N GLY A 455 -15.24 -6.67 24.79
CA GLY A 455 -13.82 -6.92 25.06
C GLY A 455 -13.14 -5.68 25.65
N SER A 456 -11.95 -5.32 25.16
CA SER A 456 -11.29 -4.08 25.61
C SER A 456 -12.06 -2.81 25.27
N HIS A 457 -12.96 -2.90 24.29
CA HIS A 457 -13.86 -1.85 23.88
C HIS A 457 -15.33 -2.21 24.15
N ASN A 458 -16.17 -1.18 24.27
CA ASN A 458 -17.59 -1.29 24.59
C ASN A 458 -18.46 -0.63 23.51
N SER A 459 -19.08 -1.46 22.67
CA SER A 459 -19.96 -1.02 21.59
C SER A 459 -21.27 -0.37 22.05
N ASP A 460 -21.58 -0.36 23.35
CA ASP A 460 -22.72 0.37 23.90
C ASP A 460 -22.43 1.87 24.12
N SER A 461 -21.16 2.28 24.15
CA SER A 461 -20.76 3.64 24.56
C SER A 461 -19.80 4.36 23.62
N GLU A 462 -19.03 3.63 22.81
CA GLU A 462 -18.00 4.25 21.98
C GLU A 462 -18.56 4.76 20.65
N THR A 463 -18.18 5.99 20.27
CA THR A 463 -18.85 6.74 19.20
C THR A 463 -18.75 6.03 17.85
N GLN A 464 -17.56 5.59 17.45
CA GLN A 464 -17.33 4.91 16.17
C GLN A 464 -18.13 3.60 16.10
N LEU A 465 -18.06 2.76 17.14
CA LEU A 465 -18.74 1.47 17.20
C LEU A 465 -20.26 1.63 17.14
N VAL A 466 -20.81 2.58 17.90
CA VAL A 466 -22.23 2.93 17.89
C VAL A 466 -22.65 3.46 16.51
N ALA A 467 -21.83 4.30 15.88
CA ALA A 467 -22.12 4.86 14.57
C ALA A 467 -22.08 3.79 13.47
N MET A 468 -21.08 2.91 13.48
CA MET A 468 -21.03 1.76 12.55
C MET A 468 -22.29 0.90 12.70
N ARG A 469 -22.70 0.62 13.96
CA ARG A 469 -23.94 -0.13 14.24
C ARG A 469 -25.19 0.55 13.66
N ASN A 470 -25.33 1.86 13.85
CA ASN A 470 -26.55 2.59 13.50
C ASN A 470 -26.64 2.99 12.02
N ASN A 471 -25.49 3.23 11.38
CA ASN A 471 -25.44 3.80 10.04
C ASN A 471 -25.26 2.75 8.94
N PHE A 472 -24.47 1.70 9.22
CA PHE A 472 -24.08 0.75 8.18
C PHE A 472 -24.82 -0.58 8.28
N LEU A 473 -25.20 -1.05 9.47
CA LEU A 473 -25.73 -2.41 9.56
C LEU A 473 -27.04 -2.62 8.83
N SER A 474 -27.95 -1.64 8.84
CA SER A 474 -29.16 -1.76 8.02
C SER A 474 -28.84 -1.83 6.53
N ILE A 475 -27.86 -1.05 6.05
CA ILE A 475 -27.41 -1.13 4.65
C ILE A 475 -26.86 -2.52 4.34
N LEU A 476 -26.06 -3.09 5.23
CA LEU A 476 -25.44 -4.40 5.03
C LEU A 476 -26.47 -5.54 5.13
N GLU A 477 -27.26 -5.58 6.20
CA GLU A 477 -28.27 -6.61 6.45
C GLU A 477 -29.41 -6.57 5.43
N ASP A 478 -29.93 -5.40 5.07
CA ASP A 478 -31.04 -5.30 4.11
C ASP A 478 -30.63 -5.76 2.69
N ASN A 479 -29.32 -5.80 2.40
CA ASN A 479 -28.78 -6.17 1.08
C ASN A 479 -27.98 -7.48 1.09
N GLY A 480 -28.15 -8.34 2.11
CA GLY A 480 -27.70 -9.72 2.01
C GLY A 480 -26.27 -10.00 2.46
N VAL A 481 -25.60 -9.10 3.20
CA VAL A 481 -24.29 -9.42 3.80
C VAL A 481 -24.36 -10.69 4.64
N ASP A 482 -23.38 -11.57 4.48
CA ASP A 482 -23.29 -12.84 5.20
C ASP A 482 -22.36 -12.75 6.42
N LEU A 483 -21.30 -11.97 6.27
CA LEU A 483 -20.22 -11.87 7.25
C LEU A 483 -19.73 -10.43 7.37
N VAL A 484 -19.56 -9.99 8.61
CA VAL A 484 -18.94 -8.71 8.95
C VAL A 484 -17.72 -8.96 9.82
N LEU A 485 -16.56 -8.43 9.41
CA LEU A 485 -15.27 -8.61 10.06
C LEU A 485 -14.75 -7.28 10.61
N SER A 486 -14.37 -7.28 11.89
CA SER A 486 -13.79 -6.13 12.58
C SER A 486 -12.66 -6.50 13.55
N GLY A 487 -11.84 -5.52 13.93
CA GLY A 487 -10.76 -5.64 14.91
C GLY A 487 -11.03 -4.80 16.16
N HIS A 488 -10.07 -3.95 16.53
CA HIS A 488 -10.09 -2.91 17.56
C HIS A 488 -10.18 -3.42 19.00
N SER A 489 -11.17 -4.26 19.30
CA SER A 489 -11.30 -4.94 20.58
C SER A 489 -10.34 -6.12 20.61
N HIS A 490 -9.44 -6.15 21.59
CA HIS A 490 -8.33 -7.12 21.65
C HIS A 490 -8.76 -8.46 22.24
N SER A 491 -9.77 -9.04 21.61
CA SER A 491 -10.39 -10.33 21.91
C SER A 491 -11.00 -10.90 20.63
N TYR A 492 -11.32 -12.20 20.64
CA TYR A 492 -12.19 -12.79 19.64
C TYR A 492 -13.63 -12.82 20.16
N GLU A 493 -14.57 -12.26 19.41
CA GLU A 493 -16.00 -12.38 19.69
C GLU A 493 -16.76 -12.67 18.40
N ARG A 494 -17.75 -13.57 18.47
CA ARG A 494 -18.61 -13.96 17.35
C ARG A 494 -20.06 -13.89 17.75
N SER A 495 -20.87 -13.23 16.93
CA SER A 495 -22.32 -13.14 17.13
C SER A 495 -23.05 -14.46 16.84
N TYR A 496 -24.31 -14.52 17.28
CA TYR A 496 -25.31 -15.38 16.65
C TYR A 496 -25.49 -15.01 15.16
N PHE A 497 -26.34 -15.73 14.43
CA PHE A 497 -26.73 -15.32 13.09
C PHE A 497 -27.85 -14.29 13.19
N ILE A 498 -27.50 -13.00 13.14
CA ILE A 498 -28.37 -11.91 13.58
C ILE A 498 -28.92 -11.07 12.43
N ASN A 499 -30.08 -10.44 12.69
CA ASN A 499 -30.70 -9.47 11.80
C ASN A 499 -31.54 -8.47 12.61
N GLY A 500 -31.45 -7.19 12.29
CA GLY A 500 -32.33 -6.13 12.80
C GLY A 500 -32.04 -5.65 14.23
N HIS A 501 -30.83 -5.88 14.78
CA HIS A 501 -30.47 -5.42 16.13
C HIS A 501 -29.54 -4.20 16.12
N TYR A 502 -30.08 -2.99 16.17
CA TYR A 502 -29.25 -1.76 16.17
C TYR A 502 -29.09 -1.11 17.56
N GLY A 503 -29.71 -1.70 18.59
CA GLY A 503 -29.69 -1.19 19.95
C GLY A 503 -28.45 -1.60 20.75
N VAL A 504 -28.40 -1.17 22.02
CA VAL A 504 -27.37 -1.60 22.97
C VAL A 504 -27.52 -3.08 23.34
N SER A 505 -26.46 -3.68 23.86
CA SER A 505 -26.38 -5.09 24.26
C SER A 505 -27.60 -5.59 25.04
N SER A 506 -28.10 -4.83 26.01
CA SER A 506 -29.21 -5.28 26.87
C SER A 506 -30.56 -5.38 26.16
N THR A 507 -30.67 -4.82 24.95
CA THR A 507 -31.89 -4.87 24.12
C THR A 507 -31.91 -6.05 23.15
N PHE A 508 -30.81 -6.79 23.03
CA PHE A 508 -30.76 -7.99 22.21
C PHE A 508 -31.74 -9.04 22.73
N ASN A 509 -32.40 -9.72 21.80
CA ASN A 509 -33.37 -10.78 22.06
C ASN A 509 -33.22 -11.81 20.96
N SER A 510 -32.74 -13.00 21.30
CA SER A 510 -32.47 -14.04 20.30
C SER A 510 -33.74 -14.44 19.54
N GLY A 511 -34.91 -14.44 20.18
CA GLY A 511 -36.17 -14.82 19.53
C GLY A 511 -36.68 -13.83 18.47
N THR A 512 -36.12 -12.62 18.38
CA THR A 512 -36.51 -11.62 17.36
C THR A 512 -35.35 -11.11 16.52
N HIS A 513 -34.11 -11.26 16.99
CA HIS A 513 -32.93 -10.72 16.35
C HIS A 513 -32.00 -11.80 15.79
N THR A 514 -32.39 -13.07 15.82
CA THR A 514 -31.69 -14.14 15.09
C THR A 514 -32.55 -14.65 13.94
N VAL A 515 -31.91 -15.23 12.93
CA VAL A 515 -32.57 -15.68 11.70
C VAL A 515 -32.30 -17.14 11.40
N GLY A 516 -33.29 -17.82 10.84
CA GLY A 516 -33.20 -19.23 10.51
C GLY A 516 -33.34 -20.15 11.73
N VAL A 517 -33.51 -21.44 11.47
CA VAL A 517 -33.82 -22.46 12.49
C VAL A 517 -32.69 -22.69 13.50
N ASN A 518 -31.46 -22.37 13.11
CA ASN A 518 -30.26 -22.54 13.92
C ASN A 518 -29.64 -21.19 14.31
N GLY A 519 -30.32 -20.06 14.03
CA GLY A 519 -29.72 -18.73 14.15
C GLY A 519 -29.29 -18.36 15.55
N ASP A 520 -30.01 -18.86 16.57
CA ASP A 520 -29.73 -18.69 17.99
C ASP A 520 -28.87 -19.84 18.58
N LEU A 521 -28.34 -20.71 17.74
CA LEU A 521 -27.46 -21.82 18.14
C LEU A 521 -26.00 -21.56 17.73
N SER A 522 -25.15 -22.59 17.82
CA SER A 522 -23.70 -22.46 17.64
C SER A 522 -23.24 -22.18 16.21
N GLY A 523 -24.02 -22.61 15.21
CA GLY A 523 -23.61 -22.62 13.80
C GLY A 523 -22.56 -23.69 13.48
N LYS A 524 -22.26 -24.62 14.38
CA LYS A 524 -21.26 -25.68 14.17
C LYS A 524 -21.87 -26.86 13.45
N ALA A 525 -21.53 -27.02 12.17
CA ALA A 525 -22.12 -28.02 11.28
C ALA A 525 -21.96 -29.48 11.76
N ASP A 526 -20.91 -29.79 12.53
CA ASP A 526 -20.66 -31.15 13.04
C ASP A 526 -21.34 -31.45 14.39
N THR A 527 -22.09 -30.48 14.93
CA THR A 527 -22.83 -30.61 16.18
C THR A 527 -24.32 -30.86 15.96
N GLY A 528 -25.04 -31.22 17.02
CA GLY A 528 -26.51 -31.30 16.97
C GLY A 528 -27.22 -29.98 16.69
N ASP A 529 -26.51 -28.85 16.74
CA ASP A 529 -27.03 -27.51 16.47
C ASP A 529 -27.09 -27.18 14.97
N GLY A 530 -26.23 -27.81 14.16
CA GLY A 530 -26.14 -27.58 12.72
C GLY A 530 -25.54 -26.23 12.31
N ALA A 531 -25.33 -26.08 11.00
CA ALA A 531 -24.87 -24.83 10.38
C ALA A 531 -25.97 -23.76 10.39
N TYR A 532 -25.57 -22.49 10.32
CA TYR A 532 -26.50 -21.42 9.93
C TYR A 532 -26.93 -21.64 8.48
N THR A 533 -28.17 -21.32 8.15
CA THR A 533 -28.73 -21.52 6.80
C THR A 533 -29.23 -20.20 6.28
N LYS A 534 -28.84 -19.87 5.05
CA LYS A 534 -29.28 -18.69 4.31
C LYS A 534 -29.48 -19.14 2.86
N MET A 535 -30.60 -18.79 2.24
CA MET A 535 -30.76 -19.02 0.80
C MET A 535 -30.04 -17.91 0.03
N ASP A 536 -29.64 -18.15 -1.21
CA ASP A 536 -28.99 -17.12 -2.06
C ASP A 536 -29.91 -15.93 -2.35
N THR A 537 -31.22 -16.10 -2.21
CA THR A 537 -32.22 -15.03 -2.34
C THR A 537 -32.57 -14.33 -1.03
N ASP A 538 -32.11 -14.85 0.11
CA ASP A 538 -32.40 -14.27 1.41
C ASP A 538 -31.47 -13.10 1.68
N THR A 539 -32.04 -11.95 2.03
CA THR A 539 -31.24 -10.80 2.46
C THR A 539 -30.93 -10.86 3.95
N ALA A 540 -31.83 -11.42 4.75
CA ALA A 540 -31.71 -11.39 6.20
C ALA A 540 -30.58 -12.29 6.73
N GLY A 541 -29.84 -11.77 7.71
CA GLY A 541 -28.87 -12.54 8.47
C GLY A 541 -27.42 -12.31 8.10
N ALA A 542 -26.63 -11.87 9.08
CA ALA A 542 -25.18 -11.81 9.03
C ALA A 542 -24.57 -12.36 10.34
N VAL A 543 -23.35 -12.88 10.25
CA VAL A 543 -22.49 -13.12 11.43
C VAL A 543 -21.49 -11.98 11.56
N TYR A 544 -21.33 -11.46 12.77
CA TYR A 544 -20.41 -10.40 13.12
C TYR A 544 -19.26 -10.98 13.93
N ILE A 545 -18.04 -10.73 13.48
CA ILE A 545 -16.81 -11.16 14.16
C ILE A 545 -15.97 -9.95 14.53
N THR A 546 -15.60 -9.89 15.79
CA THR A 546 -14.55 -9.03 16.32
C THR A 546 -13.32 -9.90 16.53
N ALA A 547 -12.27 -9.74 15.72
CA ALA A 547 -11.07 -10.56 15.70
C ALA A 547 -9.80 -9.70 15.88
N GLY A 548 -9.77 -8.86 16.94
CA GLY A 548 -8.66 -7.95 17.22
C GLY A 548 -7.54 -8.54 18.07
N SER A 549 -7.34 -9.87 18.07
CA SER A 549 -6.41 -10.55 18.97
C SER A 549 -5.17 -11.14 18.30
N SER A 550 -4.78 -10.65 17.12
CA SER A 550 -3.66 -11.23 16.36
C SER A 550 -2.27 -10.75 16.78
N GLY A 551 -2.15 -9.66 17.56
CA GLY A 551 -0.86 -9.18 18.07
C GLY A 551 -0.81 -8.91 19.58
N LYS A 552 -1.97 -8.83 20.22
CA LYS A 552 -2.16 -8.62 21.66
C LYS A 552 -3.57 -8.98 22.08
N ILE A 553 -3.75 -9.25 23.37
CA ILE A 553 -5.07 -9.35 24.01
C ILE A 553 -5.19 -8.33 25.12
N SER A 554 -6.36 -7.71 25.22
CA SER A 554 -6.77 -6.92 26.36
C SER A 554 -8.26 -7.21 26.57
N GLY A 555 -8.57 -7.88 27.68
CA GLY A 555 -9.89 -8.47 27.90
C GLY A 555 -10.99 -7.43 28.13
N GLY A 556 -12.13 -7.89 28.58
CA GLY A 556 -13.28 -7.06 28.88
C GLY A 556 -14.28 -7.80 29.75
N SER A 557 -15.51 -7.29 29.81
CA SER A 557 -16.59 -8.06 30.41
C SER A 557 -17.03 -9.27 29.56
N LEU A 558 -16.75 -9.25 28.24
CA LEU A 558 -16.98 -10.33 27.29
C LEU A 558 -18.38 -10.96 27.42
N ASN A 559 -19.38 -10.11 27.66
CA ASN A 559 -20.75 -10.50 27.97
C ASN A 559 -21.77 -9.74 27.12
N HIS A 560 -21.40 -9.40 25.88
CA HIS A 560 -22.32 -8.76 24.96
C HIS A 560 -23.41 -9.76 24.55
N ASN A 561 -24.69 -9.47 24.84
CA ASN A 561 -25.79 -10.45 24.66
C ASN A 561 -25.97 -10.96 23.21
N ALA A 562 -25.54 -10.19 22.20
CA ALA A 562 -25.57 -10.62 20.80
C ALA A 562 -24.45 -11.62 20.43
N MET A 563 -23.46 -11.82 21.31
CA MET A 563 -22.34 -12.73 21.09
C MET A 563 -22.70 -14.16 21.50
N TYR A 564 -22.44 -15.10 20.62
CA TYR A 564 -22.46 -16.53 20.91
C TYR A 564 -21.16 -16.95 21.61
N ALA A 565 -20.02 -16.49 21.11
CA ALA A 565 -18.70 -16.75 21.66
C ALA A 565 -17.95 -15.44 21.93
N SER A 566 -17.31 -15.35 23.10
CA SER A 566 -16.39 -14.25 23.46
C SER A 566 -15.18 -14.86 24.18
N ILE A 567 -14.00 -14.75 23.58
CA ILE A 567 -12.77 -15.47 23.94
C ILE A 567 -11.62 -14.47 24.06
N ASN A 568 -10.88 -14.54 25.16
CA ASN A 568 -9.69 -13.70 25.41
C ASN A 568 -8.40 -14.49 25.17
N GLU A 569 -8.15 -14.86 23.92
CA GLU A 569 -6.97 -15.61 23.49
C GLU A 569 -6.31 -14.90 22.30
N LEU A 570 -4.98 -15.02 22.21
CA LEU A 570 -4.23 -14.63 21.02
C LEU A 570 -4.61 -15.57 19.88
N GLY A 571 -4.82 -15.03 18.68
CA GLY A 571 -5.16 -15.84 17.53
C GLY A 571 -5.51 -15.05 16.29
N SER A 572 -5.82 -15.77 15.22
CA SER A 572 -6.28 -15.21 13.95
C SER A 572 -7.43 -16.04 13.39
N CYS A 573 -8.20 -15.43 12.48
CA CYS A 573 -9.31 -16.11 11.83
C CYS A 573 -8.89 -16.67 10.47
N ILE A 574 -9.53 -17.78 10.09
CA ILE A 574 -9.35 -18.44 8.80
C ILE A 574 -10.72 -18.54 8.16
N LEU A 575 -10.93 -17.84 7.05
CA LEU A 575 -12.11 -17.97 6.22
C LEU A 575 -11.84 -19.03 5.14
N GLU A 576 -12.74 -19.99 5.01
CA GLU A 576 -12.75 -20.99 3.95
C GLU A 576 -14.14 -21.01 3.30
N ILE A 577 -14.18 -20.79 1.99
CA ILE A 577 -15.34 -21.10 1.16
C ILE A 577 -15.10 -22.46 0.50
N GLU A 578 -16.00 -23.40 0.66
CA GLU A 578 -15.86 -24.76 0.10
C GLU A 578 -17.18 -25.31 -0.43
N ASN A 579 -17.12 -26.32 -1.30
CA ASN A 579 -18.32 -27.00 -1.78
C ASN A 579 -19.00 -27.74 -0.61
N ASP A 580 -20.33 -27.66 -0.54
CA ASP A 580 -21.13 -28.25 0.56
C ASP A 580 -21.38 -29.76 0.42
N GLY A 581 -20.76 -30.41 -0.57
CA GLY A 581 -21.04 -31.79 -0.99
C GLY A 581 -22.18 -31.91 -2.00
N GLY A 582 -22.77 -30.79 -2.41
CA GLY A 582 -23.88 -30.69 -3.36
C GLY A 582 -23.64 -29.60 -4.42
N THR A 583 -24.66 -28.78 -4.65
CA THR A 583 -24.64 -27.69 -5.65
C THR A 583 -24.35 -26.32 -5.04
N GLY A 584 -24.16 -26.24 -3.72
CA GLY A 584 -23.94 -25.00 -3.00
C GLY A 584 -22.52 -24.90 -2.43
N GLN A 585 -22.35 -23.94 -1.53
CA GLN A 585 -21.10 -23.76 -0.81
C GLN A 585 -21.35 -23.51 0.69
N ASN A 586 -20.33 -23.81 1.46
CA ASN A 586 -20.21 -23.43 2.85
C ASN A 586 -19.24 -22.27 2.98
N LEU A 587 -19.64 -21.24 3.72
CA LEU A 587 -18.73 -20.28 4.32
C LEU A 587 -18.40 -20.75 5.73
N MET A 588 -17.12 -21.00 6.00
CA MET A 588 -16.62 -21.40 7.31
C MET A 588 -15.61 -20.38 7.81
N VAL A 589 -15.76 -19.93 9.05
CA VAL A 589 -14.71 -19.16 9.74
C VAL A 589 -14.28 -19.92 10.98
N LYS A 590 -12.96 -20.08 11.13
CA LYS A 590 -12.30 -20.75 12.25
C LYS A 590 -11.41 -19.76 13.00
N PHE A 591 -11.47 -19.74 14.32
CA PHE A 591 -10.53 -19.00 15.15
C PHE A 591 -9.40 -19.96 15.60
N LEU A 592 -8.20 -19.72 15.09
CA LEU A 592 -6.98 -20.45 15.40
C LEU A 592 -6.16 -19.67 16.43
N ASN A 593 -5.95 -20.24 17.60
CA ASN A 593 -5.16 -19.58 18.63
C ASN A 593 -3.63 -19.77 18.42
N ASP A 594 -2.84 -19.03 19.19
CA ASP A 594 -1.37 -19.06 19.22
C ASP A 594 -0.73 -20.41 19.60
N SER A 595 -1.55 -21.35 20.06
CA SER A 595 -1.16 -22.74 20.38
C SER A 595 -1.53 -23.74 19.27
N GLY A 596 -2.10 -23.27 18.16
CA GLY A 596 -2.45 -24.10 17.01
C GLY A 596 -3.78 -24.83 17.15
N VAL A 597 -4.64 -24.41 18.09
CA VAL A 597 -5.94 -25.03 18.36
C VAL A 597 -7.07 -24.18 17.76
N ILE A 598 -8.02 -24.83 17.07
CA ILE A 598 -9.28 -24.19 16.69
C ILE A 598 -10.19 -24.15 17.90
N THR A 599 -10.33 -22.99 18.53
CA THR A 599 -11.11 -22.84 19.78
C THR A 599 -12.55 -22.42 19.53
N ASP A 600 -12.84 -21.82 18.38
CA ASP A 600 -14.20 -21.62 17.88
C ASP A 600 -14.25 -21.69 16.36
N TYR A 601 -15.42 -22.04 15.83
CA TYR A 601 -15.72 -21.98 14.41
C TYR A 601 -17.24 -21.99 14.21
N PHE A 602 -17.68 -21.62 13.00
CA PHE A 602 -19.06 -21.77 12.54
C PHE A 602 -19.11 -21.96 11.03
N THR A 603 -20.28 -22.34 10.54
CA THR A 603 -20.57 -22.51 9.12
C THR A 603 -21.87 -21.80 8.78
N ILE A 604 -21.87 -21.03 7.68
CA ILE A 604 -23.07 -20.63 6.96
C ILE A 604 -23.15 -21.52 5.72
N ASN A 605 -24.24 -22.28 5.62
CA ASN A 605 -24.55 -23.07 4.45
C ASN A 605 -25.51 -22.30 3.56
N LYS A 606 -25.08 -22.06 2.31
CA LYS A 606 -25.94 -21.61 1.22
C LYS A 606 -26.20 -22.80 0.31
N THR A 607 -27.40 -23.37 0.43
CA THR A 607 -27.86 -24.50 -0.38
C THR A 607 -28.92 -24.09 -1.39
N GLY A 608 -28.90 -24.74 -2.56
CA GLY A 608 -30.12 -25.02 -3.32
C GLY A 608 -30.28 -24.29 -4.65
N PHE A 609 -29.64 -24.82 -5.69
CA PHE A 609 -30.26 -24.81 -7.02
C PHE A 609 -31.24 -25.98 -7.13
N VAL A 610 -32.54 -25.66 -7.17
CA VAL A 610 -33.47 -26.39 -8.03
C VAL A 610 -33.85 -25.43 -9.13
N LEU A 611 -33.47 -25.75 -10.38
CA LEU A 611 -34.15 -25.20 -11.55
C LEU A 611 -35.60 -25.70 -11.52
N SER A 612 -36.45 -25.01 -10.77
CA SER A 612 -37.90 -25.13 -10.88
C SER A 612 -38.46 -23.77 -11.23
N THR A 613 -39.13 -23.71 -12.37
CA THR A 613 -40.11 -22.66 -12.65
C THR A 613 -41.25 -22.86 -11.66
N ASP A 614 -41.24 -22.17 -10.52
CA ASP A 614 -42.46 -22.07 -9.75
C ASP A 614 -42.57 -20.72 -9.03
N ASP A 615 -43.73 -20.12 -9.24
CA ASP A 615 -44.18 -18.84 -8.73
C ASP A 615 -44.21 -18.85 -7.18
N GLN A 616 -43.09 -18.57 -6.53
CA GLN A 616 -43.07 -18.41 -5.08
C GLN A 616 -43.54 -17.00 -4.71
N VAL A 617 -44.84 -16.92 -4.50
CA VAL A 617 -45.54 -15.87 -3.75
C VAL A 617 -44.87 -15.70 -2.38
N ILE A 618 -44.07 -14.65 -2.21
CA ILE A 618 -43.65 -14.19 -0.88
C ILE A 618 -44.89 -13.68 -0.15
N ASN A 619 -45.20 -14.36 0.97
CA ASN A 619 -46.26 -14.04 1.92
C ASN A 619 -45.97 -12.74 2.70
N ASP A 620 -45.88 -11.60 2.02
CA ASP A 620 -46.38 -10.37 2.63
C ASP A 620 -47.90 -10.34 2.37
N LYS A 621 -48.68 -10.77 3.37
CA LYS A 621 -50.15 -10.80 3.26
C LYS A 621 -50.77 -9.40 3.27
N SER A 622 -49.99 -8.31 3.37
CA SER A 622 -50.51 -6.96 3.50
C SER A 622 -50.76 -6.24 2.18
N ILE A 623 -49.86 -6.39 1.18
CA ILE A 623 -49.98 -5.81 -0.17
C ILE A 623 -49.48 -6.80 -1.23
N SER A 624 -50.22 -6.92 -2.33
CA SER A 624 -49.83 -7.74 -3.48
C SER A 624 -49.83 -6.91 -4.76
N ILE A 625 -48.73 -6.98 -5.52
CA ILE A 625 -48.60 -6.35 -6.84
C ILE A 625 -48.60 -7.48 -7.87
N TYR A 626 -49.52 -7.43 -8.82
CA TYR A 626 -49.62 -8.41 -9.90
C TYR A 626 -49.60 -7.72 -11.25
N PRO A 627 -48.79 -8.19 -12.21
CA PRO A 627 -48.81 -7.65 -13.56
C PRO A 627 -50.08 -8.08 -14.31
N VAL A 628 -50.55 -7.22 -15.22
CA VAL A 628 -51.54 -7.55 -16.25
C VAL A 628 -50.83 -7.41 -17.60
N PRO A 629 -50.10 -8.44 -18.06
CA PRO A 629 -49.16 -8.32 -19.17
C PRO A 629 -49.80 -7.90 -20.50
N ALA A 630 -51.03 -8.36 -20.75
CA ALA A 630 -51.78 -8.04 -21.98
C ALA A 630 -52.07 -6.53 -22.16
N ASN A 631 -51.96 -5.75 -21.09
CA ASN A 631 -52.31 -4.34 -21.06
C ASN A 631 -51.19 -3.45 -20.51
N MET A 632 -50.02 -4.01 -20.19
CA MET A 632 -48.91 -3.30 -19.54
C MET A 632 -49.35 -2.54 -18.28
N LEU A 633 -50.16 -3.18 -17.43
CA LEU A 633 -50.61 -2.60 -16.17
C LEU A 633 -50.00 -3.33 -14.98
N LEU A 634 -49.76 -2.61 -13.89
CA LEU A 634 -49.51 -3.17 -12.57
C LEU A 634 -50.74 -2.97 -11.70
N ASN A 635 -51.27 -4.06 -11.15
CA ASN A 635 -52.41 -4.01 -10.24
C ASN A 635 -51.93 -4.18 -8.80
N ILE A 636 -52.25 -3.22 -7.95
CA ILE A 636 -51.92 -3.18 -6.53
C ILE A 636 -53.17 -3.54 -5.74
N LYS A 637 -53.11 -4.68 -5.04
CA LYS A 637 -54.16 -5.15 -4.15
C LYS A 637 -53.71 -4.96 -2.70
N LEU A 638 -54.48 -4.18 -1.95
CA LEU A 638 -54.30 -4.02 -0.51
C LEU A 638 -55.10 -5.09 0.25
N SER A 639 -54.56 -5.60 1.35
CA SER A 639 -55.34 -6.36 2.34
C SER A 639 -56.21 -5.39 3.15
N THR A 640 -57.42 -5.83 3.51
CA THR A 640 -58.56 -4.98 3.88
C THR A 640 -58.30 -3.83 4.87
N ASN A 641 -58.90 -2.65 4.57
CA ASN A 641 -58.93 -1.38 5.32
C ASN A 641 -57.71 -0.45 5.19
N GLU A 642 -56.90 -0.57 4.14
CA GLU A 642 -55.93 0.45 3.73
C GLU A 642 -56.40 1.20 2.48
N ILE A 643 -56.01 2.47 2.37
CA ILE A 643 -56.30 3.35 1.22
C ILE A 643 -54.96 3.84 0.68
N ILE A 644 -54.72 3.67 -0.63
CA ILE A 644 -53.54 4.23 -1.29
C ILE A 644 -53.61 5.76 -1.21
N GLU A 645 -52.57 6.36 -0.64
CA GLU A 645 -52.36 7.81 -0.71
C GLU A 645 -51.45 8.15 -1.89
N ASN A 646 -50.46 7.30 -2.16
CA ASN A 646 -49.49 7.49 -3.23
C ASN A 646 -48.79 6.19 -3.66
N VAL A 647 -48.41 6.12 -4.92
CA VAL A 647 -47.59 5.08 -5.55
C VAL A 647 -46.50 5.79 -6.34
N MET A 648 -45.24 5.51 -6.00
CA MET A 648 -44.06 6.13 -6.60
C MET A 648 -43.22 5.02 -7.24
N ILE A 649 -42.88 5.16 -8.52
CA ILE A 649 -42.02 4.21 -9.25
C ILE A 649 -40.67 4.88 -9.48
N TYR A 650 -39.61 4.23 -9.03
CA TYR A 650 -38.23 4.67 -9.18
C TYR A 650 -37.48 3.72 -10.12
N ASN A 651 -36.61 4.26 -10.97
CA ASN A 651 -35.68 3.43 -11.74
C ASN A 651 -34.50 2.94 -10.87
N ILE A 652 -33.61 2.12 -11.44
CA ILE A 652 -32.46 1.53 -10.74
C ILE A 652 -31.45 2.54 -10.17
N ILE A 653 -31.46 3.79 -10.62
CA ILE A 653 -30.62 4.87 -10.09
C ILE A 653 -31.36 5.72 -9.05
N GLY A 654 -32.53 5.27 -8.58
CA GLY A 654 -33.33 5.95 -7.55
C GLY A 654 -34.10 7.18 -8.02
N ALA A 655 -34.15 7.46 -9.33
CA ALA A 655 -34.91 8.58 -9.86
C ALA A 655 -36.40 8.22 -9.95
N LEU A 656 -37.28 9.10 -9.45
CA LEU A 656 -38.72 8.96 -9.58
C LEU A 656 -39.11 9.09 -11.06
N VAL A 657 -39.59 8.01 -11.66
CA VAL A 657 -39.97 7.95 -13.08
C VAL A 657 -41.47 8.02 -13.30
N GLN A 658 -42.28 7.66 -12.29
CA GLN A 658 -43.73 7.74 -12.37
C GLN A 658 -44.36 7.83 -10.98
N GLU A 659 -45.49 8.54 -10.87
CA GLU A 659 -46.28 8.66 -9.64
C GLU A 659 -47.77 8.45 -9.96
N SER A 660 -48.52 7.86 -9.03
CA SER A 660 -49.95 7.61 -9.16
C SER A 660 -50.63 7.51 -7.80
N LYS A 661 -51.96 7.72 -7.76
CA LYS A 661 -52.79 7.46 -6.58
C LYS A 661 -53.75 6.29 -6.78
N GLU A 662 -53.67 5.66 -7.94
CA GLU A 662 -54.56 4.57 -8.34
C GLU A 662 -53.98 3.21 -7.93
N THR A 663 -54.85 2.20 -7.84
CA THR A 663 -54.44 0.81 -7.64
C THR A 663 -54.00 0.14 -8.95
N LEU A 664 -54.39 0.68 -10.10
CA LEU A 664 -54.03 0.17 -11.42
C LEU A 664 -53.10 1.18 -12.11
N ILE A 665 -51.85 0.79 -12.33
CA ILE A 665 -50.79 1.66 -12.85
C ILE A 665 -50.44 1.26 -14.28
N ASP A 666 -50.57 2.19 -15.23
CA ASP A 666 -50.10 2.00 -16.60
C ASP A 666 -48.58 2.18 -16.66
N VAL A 667 -47.88 1.10 -17.01
CA VAL A 667 -46.41 1.08 -17.12
C VAL A 667 -45.92 0.98 -18.57
N SER A 668 -46.80 1.15 -19.55
CA SER A 668 -46.47 1.05 -20.99
C SER A 668 -45.43 2.05 -21.50
N LYS A 669 -45.17 3.11 -20.74
CA LYS A 669 -44.17 4.15 -21.06
C LYS A 669 -42.82 3.93 -20.38
N LEU A 670 -42.73 2.98 -19.45
CA LEU A 670 -41.48 2.63 -18.80
C LEU A 670 -40.67 1.73 -19.74
N GLN A 671 -39.36 1.93 -19.76
CA GLN A 671 -38.47 1.09 -20.55
C GLN A 671 -38.34 -0.30 -19.88
N PRO A 672 -37.96 -1.35 -20.61
CA PRO A 672 -37.59 -2.62 -19.99
C PRO A 672 -36.48 -2.41 -18.95
N GLY A 673 -36.66 -2.94 -17.74
CA GLY A 673 -35.74 -2.73 -16.62
C GLY A 673 -36.34 -3.07 -15.25
N LYS A 674 -35.50 -3.00 -14.22
CA LYS A 674 -35.88 -3.17 -12.81
C LYS A 674 -36.33 -1.82 -12.23
N TYR A 675 -37.44 -1.82 -11.49
CA TYR A 675 -38.02 -0.62 -10.89
C TYR A 675 -38.41 -0.90 -9.43
N MET A 676 -38.26 0.10 -8.57
CA MET A 676 -38.75 0.06 -7.19
C MET A 676 -40.09 0.80 -7.11
N ILE A 677 -41.10 0.17 -6.54
CA ILE A 677 -42.42 0.77 -6.31
C ILE A 677 -42.58 1.04 -4.83
N GLY A 678 -42.62 2.32 -4.44
CA GLY A 678 -43.03 2.77 -3.12
C GLY A 678 -44.54 3.00 -3.06
N ILE A 679 -45.25 2.29 -2.19
CA ILE A 679 -46.69 2.42 -1.97
C ILE A 679 -46.89 3.03 -0.58
N ARG A 680 -47.39 4.27 -0.53
CA ARG A 680 -47.85 4.89 0.71
C ARG A 680 -49.35 4.70 0.84
N THR A 681 -49.75 4.13 1.97
CA THR A 681 -51.15 4.06 2.38
C THR A 681 -51.39 4.98 3.57
N ASN A 682 -52.65 5.14 3.94
CA ASN A 682 -53.06 5.89 5.13
C ASN A 682 -52.60 5.27 6.47
N LYS A 683 -51.89 4.14 6.44
CA LYS A 683 -51.39 3.45 7.64
C LYS A 683 -49.90 3.14 7.56
N ASN A 684 -49.42 2.70 6.40
CA ASN A 684 -48.09 2.12 6.23
C ASN A 684 -47.43 2.63 4.93
N GLN A 685 -46.13 2.40 4.81
CA GLN A 685 -45.40 2.60 3.57
C GLN A 685 -44.67 1.29 3.21
N HIS A 686 -44.85 0.84 1.99
CA HIS A 686 -44.33 -0.43 1.47
C HIS A 686 -43.44 -0.16 0.27
N TYR A 687 -42.43 -0.99 0.06
CA TYR A 687 -41.58 -0.96 -1.13
C TYR A 687 -41.52 -2.34 -1.77
N LYS A 688 -41.64 -2.40 -3.09
CA LYS A 688 -41.55 -3.66 -3.82
C LYS A 688 -40.87 -3.46 -5.16
N THR A 689 -39.99 -4.37 -5.51
CA THR A 689 -39.32 -4.36 -6.81
C THR A 689 -40.21 -5.04 -7.85
N VAL A 690 -40.30 -4.44 -9.02
CA VAL A 690 -40.89 -5.04 -10.22
C VAL A 690 -39.89 -5.03 -11.37
N ILE A 691 -40.03 -5.99 -12.28
CA ILE A 691 -39.27 -6.04 -13.52
C ILE A 691 -40.25 -5.83 -14.67
N ILE A 692 -39.96 -4.87 -15.54
CA ILE A 692 -40.69 -4.62 -16.78
C ILE A 692 -39.84 -5.21 -17.89
N GLN A 693 -40.42 -6.10 -18.71
CA GLN A 693 -39.75 -6.78 -19.81
C GLN A 693 -40.29 -6.31 -21.15
#